data_AF-A0A8S1J4K6-F1
#
_entry.id   AF-A0A8S1J4K6-F1
#
_cell.length_a   1.000
_cell.length_b   1.000
_cell.length_c   1.000
_cell.angle_alpha   90.00
_cell.angle_beta   90.00
_cell.angle_gamma   90.00
#
_symmetry.space_group_name_H-M   'P 1'
#
loop_
_entity.id
_entity.type
_entity.pdbx_description
1 polymer ?
#
loop_
_entity_poly.entity_id
_entity_poly.type
_entity_poly.pdbx_seq_one_letter_code
_entity_poly.pdbx_strand_id
1 'polypeptide(L)'
;MNPRDRLLVEPALPAHIQNLRAQEQECASAQAPAALQKDVLRHAFWKVDPQRAGDISIQQFLQVWQNILQLREYEEGAQVINGRARRILRPLRRRLVDRNSAAALFVKFGFDKEGFMPYVVFINALTETPARLLGHELILDNAEKGRNGLFDEIDVSLCVGDAKIIYPKCKGGVFPPSGFDPRVAFRSATLPRAHMWLEHVYGYAGIRNLSNNLFYTHNSDREVSEFVYYTGMVGIVFREQDHDARRPSQRFFFGHDNDIECLGMHPGRRFVATGQQKSVGGVPYACVWDVDTCDLLQRLDHGANERSVIACCFSGNANGKSSKSKGGDLLVTVTSDDHHTIHIWSWMNRDNKLCKATHLPGWFYGPEKKLNFLTAQGLFYQQKSAEMFLQRSRIRSQSSILTVLKVQNVLSAIYIPAIHERAAPGDSAILTGFADGKVGLWVPPYPTRPRSTYQLRKVFTAHDPGPLIVLNDGTQVHGGVRVIKLRADNRTVLTGGADGCICSWSLEKVDEKTSDGAPKRGVKLKPMFSNDEMTGPHRFRLIQATAPLEKESVPMIRGLDSHPLKPVEFVAGTDGCDIWEVDRDPRVMIEGHQGDVYCCAAHPADASVFATASEAHRVMLWDAGRREMLRSASMGFVCRSIAFSEEEFPSRCVPGWQPRGGDGYHLALGGKSGRLAVLDASTLQPLVRLRDAAEGISELKYSPPGGPRVLAAGSNDLRVYLYGVDRGYELVCRCVGHSGTIEHIDWSLPVEGPPGLRGRCILQANDTSRESLCWDPRSGRQVTSNQRDASWYTWTCTLGFPVMGIWPDDSDGTDVNAVCRSHRGRPRFDRKAGLVRAAPAEESADGVPGAGFMVTADDFSFVKLFNYPVVADDAPYRCYRGHSSHVMCTRFLADDRTVVSVGGHDRAIFQWKTCGVSLDDADDDELVADGMQWAVHAKREAVASLMPKPLAQWGPLDATGKNFGPLGDVGKEMPRARVEAGGAKGGATTTGNLSRGKSLLSS
;
A
#
# COMPACT_ATOMS: atom_id res chain seq x y z
N MET A 1 27.53 -30.16 59.40
CA MET A 1 26.49 -30.83 60.23
C MET A 1 25.12 -30.54 59.64
N ASN A 2 24.22 -31.50 59.81
CA ASN A 2 22.98 -31.75 59.07
C ASN A 2 22.05 -30.54 58.81
N PRO A 3 21.41 -30.46 57.61
CA PRO A 3 20.43 -29.44 57.26
C PRO A 3 19.00 -29.91 57.59
N ARG A 4 18.56 -29.77 58.85
CA ARG A 4 17.16 -30.11 59.19
C ARG A 4 16.35 -29.12 60.04
N ASP A 5 16.91 -28.09 60.65
CA ASP A 5 16.11 -27.22 61.54
C ASP A 5 16.32 -25.72 61.31
N ARG A 6 15.72 -25.19 60.21
CA ARG A 6 15.25 -23.80 60.15
C ARG A 6 13.88 -23.76 59.48
N LEU A 7 12.86 -23.95 60.30
CA LEU A 7 11.46 -23.64 60.02
C LEU A 7 11.33 -22.14 59.69
N LEU A 8 11.08 -21.83 58.43
CA LEU A 8 10.41 -20.59 58.04
C LEU A 8 8.90 -20.83 58.22
N VAL A 9 8.29 -20.01 59.05
CA VAL A 9 6.84 -19.94 59.20
C VAL A 9 6.27 -19.40 57.87
N GLU A 10 5.73 -20.27 57.03
CA GLU A 10 4.83 -19.86 55.96
C GLU A 10 3.54 -19.30 56.59
N PRO A 11 3.01 -18.15 56.13
CA PRO A 11 1.70 -17.72 56.56
C PRO A 11 0.69 -18.76 56.08
N ALA A 12 -0.08 -19.32 57.02
CA ALA A 12 -1.17 -20.23 56.69
C ALA A 12 -2.09 -19.59 55.65
N LEU A 13 -2.28 -20.27 54.52
CA LEU A 13 -3.29 -19.92 53.53
C LEU A 13 -4.65 -19.76 54.24
N PRO A 14 -5.45 -18.72 53.93
CA PRO A 14 -6.78 -18.55 54.51
C PRO A 14 -7.60 -19.85 54.36
N ALA A 15 -8.35 -20.24 55.39
CA ALA A 15 -9.13 -21.48 55.43
C ALA A 15 -10.03 -21.68 54.19
N HIS A 16 -10.43 -20.60 53.53
CA HIS A 16 -11.13 -20.60 52.25
C HIS A 16 -10.35 -21.30 51.12
N ILE A 17 -9.03 -21.11 51.02
CA ILE A 17 -8.21 -21.65 49.92
C ILE A 17 -7.87 -23.13 50.15
N GLN A 18 -7.73 -23.57 51.40
CA GLN A 18 -7.63 -24.99 51.73
C GLN A 18 -8.96 -25.73 51.46
N ASN A 19 -10.10 -25.10 51.76
CA ASN A 19 -11.41 -25.63 51.39
C ASN A 19 -11.63 -25.70 49.87
N LEU A 20 -11.11 -24.75 49.09
CA LEU A 20 -11.18 -24.78 47.62
C LEU A 20 -10.36 -25.93 47.03
N ARG A 21 -9.15 -26.21 47.55
CA ARG A 21 -8.33 -27.33 47.08
C ARG A 21 -8.90 -28.69 47.48
N ALA A 22 -9.50 -28.79 48.68
CA ALA A 22 -10.23 -29.99 49.11
C ALA A 22 -11.48 -30.21 48.25
N GLN A 23 -12.23 -29.14 47.92
CA GLN A 23 -13.36 -29.19 47.00
C GLN A 23 -12.95 -29.55 45.56
N GLU A 24 -11.81 -29.07 45.05
CA GLU A 24 -11.31 -29.44 43.72
C GLU A 24 -10.87 -30.91 43.65
N GLN A 25 -10.26 -31.46 44.71
CA GLN A 25 -9.92 -32.89 44.79
C GLN A 25 -11.14 -33.80 45.00
N GLU A 26 -12.16 -33.35 45.74
CA GLU A 26 -13.46 -34.04 45.85
C GLU A 26 -14.25 -33.99 44.53
N CYS A 27 -14.26 -32.86 43.81
CA CYS A 27 -14.90 -32.73 42.49
C CYS A 27 -14.23 -33.60 41.41
N ALA A 28 -12.91 -33.82 41.50
CA ALA A 28 -12.19 -34.70 40.58
C ALA A 28 -12.47 -36.20 40.83
N SER A 29 -12.85 -36.57 42.06
CA SER A 29 -13.15 -37.96 42.46
C SER A 29 -14.65 -38.31 42.44
N ALA A 30 -15.54 -37.33 42.36
CA ALA A 30 -17.00 -37.49 42.30
C ALA A 30 -17.60 -37.47 40.87
N GLN A 31 -16.89 -37.99 39.86
CA GLN A 31 -17.45 -38.16 38.52
C GLN A 31 -18.17 -39.51 38.41
N ALA A 32 -19.49 -39.48 38.19
CA ALA A 32 -20.21 -40.68 37.75
C ALA A 32 -19.58 -41.20 36.44
N PRO A 33 -19.42 -42.53 36.25
CA PRO A 33 -18.83 -43.07 35.03
C PRO A 33 -19.58 -42.54 33.82
N ALA A 34 -18.89 -41.99 32.82
CA ALA A 34 -19.50 -41.39 31.61
C ALA A 34 -20.57 -42.28 30.94
N ALA A 35 -20.46 -43.61 31.11
CA ALA A 35 -21.47 -44.59 30.69
C ALA A 35 -22.86 -44.37 31.33
N LEU A 36 -22.92 -44.09 32.64
CA LEU A 36 -24.19 -43.90 33.37
C LEU A 36 -24.90 -42.61 32.96
N GLN A 37 -24.15 -41.54 32.69
CA GLN A 37 -24.70 -40.27 32.19
C GLN A 37 -25.24 -40.40 30.76
N LYS A 38 -24.55 -41.13 29.89
CA LYS A 38 -25.04 -41.44 28.54
C LYS A 38 -26.37 -42.18 28.57
N ASP A 39 -26.53 -43.17 29.45
CA ASP A 39 -27.75 -43.96 29.53
C ASP A 39 -28.95 -43.17 30.06
N VAL A 40 -28.73 -42.27 31.03
CA VAL A 40 -29.77 -41.34 31.51
C VAL A 40 -30.21 -40.39 30.41
N LEU A 41 -29.28 -39.85 29.62
CA LEU A 41 -29.60 -38.94 28.51
C LEU A 41 -30.31 -39.68 27.37
N ARG A 42 -29.86 -40.89 27.00
CA ARG A 42 -30.55 -41.72 25.99
C ARG A 42 -32.00 -41.98 26.40
N HIS A 43 -32.22 -42.35 27.66
CA HIS A 43 -33.57 -42.59 28.16
C HIS A 43 -34.41 -41.30 28.21
N ALA A 44 -33.79 -40.14 28.42
CA ALA A 44 -34.45 -38.84 28.36
C ALA A 44 -34.96 -38.54 26.94
N PHE A 45 -34.10 -38.73 25.93
CA PHE A 45 -34.45 -38.50 24.54
C PHE A 45 -35.44 -39.55 23.99
N TRP A 46 -35.37 -40.82 24.41
CA TRP A 46 -36.38 -41.83 24.06
C TRP A 46 -37.80 -41.52 24.56
N LYS A 47 -37.95 -40.66 25.58
CA LYS A 47 -39.28 -40.24 26.04
C LYS A 47 -39.95 -39.26 25.07
N VAL A 48 -39.18 -38.49 24.32
CA VAL A 48 -39.68 -37.54 23.32
C VAL A 48 -39.56 -38.05 21.89
N ASP A 49 -38.75 -39.09 21.67
CA ASP A 49 -38.69 -39.91 20.46
C ASP A 49 -39.07 -41.38 20.78
N PRO A 50 -40.37 -41.67 20.93
CA PRO A 50 -40.85 -43.02 21.27
C PRO A 50 -40.63 -44.04 20.15
N GLN A 51 -40.46 -43.58 18.90
CA GLN A 51 -40.19 -44.44 17.74
C GLN A 51 -38.70 -44.79 17.61
N ARG A 52 -37.82 -44.13 18.37
CA ARG A 52 -36.36 -44.31 18.34
C ARG A 52 -35.78 -44.08 16.95
N ALA A 53 -36.31 -43.08 16.25
CA ALA A 53 -35.82 -42.65 14.95
C ALA A 53 -34.36 -42.17 15.03
N GLY A 54 -33.93 -41.67 16.19
CA GLY A 54 -32.56 -41.21 16.43
C GLY A 54 -32.37 -39.70 16.25
N ASP A 55 -33.41 -39.02 15.76
CA ASP A 55 -33.43 -37.59 15.45
C ASP A 55 -34.63 -36.90 16.12
N ILE A 56 -34.47 -35.65 16.56
CA ILE A 56 -35.50 -34.89 17.29
C ILE A 56 -35.59 -33.43 16.86
N SER A 57 -36.79 -32.86 16.91
CA SER A 57 -37.02 -31.43 16.67
C SER A 57 -36.53 -30.57 17.84
N ILE A 58 -36.34 -29.27 17.59
CA ILE A 58 -35.99 -28.29 18.64
C ILE A 58 -37.00 -28.25 19.78
N GLN A 59 -38.29 -28.46 19.51
CA GLN A 59 -39.32 -28.48 20.56
C GLN A 59 -39.17 -29.69 21.48
N GLN A 60 -38.92 -30.87 20.90
CA GLN A 60 -38.64 -32.10 21.65
C GLN A 60 -37.33 -31.99 22.44
N PHE A 61 -36.30 -31.40 21.85
CA PHE A 61 -35.03 -31.12 22.54
C PHE A 61 -35.23 -30.18 23.73
N LEU A 62 -35.94 -29.06 23.54
CA LEU A 62 -36.25 -28.11 24.62
C LEU A 62 -37.09 -28.75 25.73
N GLN A 63 -37.99 -29.69 25.37
CA GLN A 63 -38.76 -30.45 26.35
C GLN A 63 -37.90 -31.40 27.17
N VAL A 64 -36.93 -32.09 26.55
CA VAL A 64 -35.91 -32.88 27.27
C VAL A 64 -35.04 -31.97 28.14
N TRP A 65 -34.68 -30.79 27.61
CA TRP A 65 -33.86 -29.81 28.29
C TRP A 65 -34.50 -29.30 29.58
N GLN A 66 -35.77 -28.91 29.49
CA GLN A 66 -36.58 -28.43 30.61
C GLN A 66 -36.84 -29.52 31.66
N ASN A 67 -37.04 -30.77 31.23
CA ASN A 67 -37.44 -31.86 32.12
C ASN A 67 -36.27 -32.56 32.82
N ILE A 68 -35.10 -32.65 32.20
CA ILE A 68 -34.03 -33.56 32.66
C ILE A 68 -32.65 -32.88 32.72
N LEU A 69 -32.36 -31.91 31.86
CA LEU A 69 -31.01 -31.37 31.63
C LEU A 69 -30.72 -30.01 32.28
N GLN A 70 -31.59 -29.51 33.15
CA GLN A 70 -31.18 -28.50 34.14
C GLN A 70 -30.08 -29.14 35.00
N LEU A 71 -28.80 -28.87 34.69
CA LEU A 71 -27.62 -29.48 35.32
C LEU A 71 -27.75 -29.49 36.85
N ARG A 72 -28.22 -30.62 37.39
CA ARG A 72 -28.21 -30.91 38.82
C ARG A 72 -26.88 -31.57 39.13
N GLU A 73 -26.02 -30.89 39.88
CA GLU A 73 -24.97 -31.60 40.61
C GLU A 73 -25.63 -32.51 41.65
N TYR A 74 -25.08 -33.70 41.85
CA TYR A 74 -25.62 -34.66 42.80
C TYR A 74 -24.58 -34.92 43.90
N GLU A 75 -24.97 -34.83 45.16
CA GLU A 75 -24.17 -35.35 46.29
C GLU A 75 -24.48 -36.84 46.51
N GLU A 76 -23.45 -37.63 46.81
CA GLU A 76 -23.62 -39.01 47.26
C GLU A 76 -24.15 -39.05 48.70
N GLY A 77 -25.36 -39.57 48.88
CA GLY A 77 -25.88 -40.01 50.17
C GLY A 77 -26.03 -41.53 50.22
N ALA A 78 -25.95 -42.11 51.41
CA ALA A 78 -26.30 -43.51 51.64
C ALA A 78 -27.64 -43.58 52.38
N GLN A 79 -28.58 -44.37 51.86
CA GLN A 79 -29.82 -44.70 52.58
C GLN A 79 -29.96 -46.22 52.66
N VAL A 80 -30.30 -46.72 53.84
CA VAL A 80 -30.54 -48.14 54.08
C VAL A 80 -32.01 -48.42 53.84
N ILE A 81 -32.30 -49.22 52.81
CA ILE A 81 -33.65 -49.72 52.52
C ILE A 81 -33.56 -51.25 52.55
N ASN A 82 -34.37 -51.89 53.39
CA ASN A 82 -34.37 -53.35 53.59
C ASN A 82 -32.98 -53.93 53.94
N GLY A 83 -32.24 -53.25 54.83
CA GLY A 83 -30.98 -53.78 55.38
C GLY A 83 -29.78 -53.80 54.42
N ARG A 84 -29.89 -53.22 53.21
CA ARG A 84 -28.75 -53.03 52.30
C ARG A 84 -28.51 -51.55 52.05
N ALA A 85 -27.26 -51.13 52.18
CA ALA A 85 -26.84 -49.77 51.83
C ALA A 85 -26.92 -49.58 50.31
N ARG A 86 -27.73 -48.62 49.85
CA ARG A 86 -27.74 -48.19 48.45
C ARG A 86 -27.24 -46.75 48.37
N ARG A 87 -26.38 -46.49 47.38
CA ARG A 87 -25.97 -45.13 47.00
C ARG A 87 -27.16 -44.41 46.38
N ILE A 88 -27.48 -43.23 46.88
CA ILE A 88 -28.55 -42.37 46.39
C ILE A 88 -27.98 -40.98 46.17
N LEU A 89 -28.22 -40.45 44.98
CA LEU A 89 -27.75 -39.14 44.54
C LEU A 89 -28.80 -38.06 44.88
N ARG A 90 -28.44 -37.06 45.69
CA ARG A 90 -29.33 -35.93 46.05
C ARG A 90 -28.99 -34.68 45.22
N PRO A 91 -29.96 -34.03 44.55
CA PRO A 91 -29.66 -32.90 43.67
C PRO A 91 -29.41 -31.58 44.43
N LEU A 92 -28.28 -30.92 44.14
CA LEU A 92 -27.96 -29.54 44.52
C LEU A 92 -28.78 -28.55 43.69
N ARG A 93 -29.33 -27.50 44.32
CA ARG A 93 -30.04 -26.41 43.64
C ARG A 93 -29.08 -25.25 43.34
N ARG A 94 -28.70 -25.03 42.08
CA ARG A 94 -28.22 -23.73 41.55
C ARG A 94 -28.55 -23.51 40.06
N ARG A 95 -28.61 -22.21 39.71
CA ARG A 95 -29.01 -21.45 38.49
C ARG A 95 -29.67 -22.19 37.31
N LEU A 96 -30.90 -21.79 36.98
CA LEU A 96 -31.60 -22.15 35.74
C LEU A 96 -30.82 -21.65 34.52
N VAL A 97 -30.51 -22.56 33.59
CA VAL A 97 -30.14 -22.22 32.21
C VAL A 97 -31.43 -21.87 31.48
N ASP A 98 -31.46 -20.72 30.80
CA ASP A 98 -32.65 -20.22 30.11
C ASP A 98 -32.93 -20.98 28.80
N ARG A 99 -34.13 -20.80 28.26
CA ARG A 99 -34.60 -21.50 27.05
C ARG A 99 -33.75 -21.19 25.82
N ASN A 100 -33.14 -20.00 25.77
CA ASN A 100 -32.34 -19.53 24.65
C ASN A 100 -30.97 -20.22 24.58
N SER A 101 -30.32 -20.43 25.73
CA SER A 101 -29.07 -21.20 25.81
C SER A 101 -29.25 -22.66 25.38
N ALA A 102 -30.42 -23.25 25.67
CA ALA A 102 -30.76 -24.60 25.22
C ALA A 102 -30.97 -24.66 23.69
N ALA A 103 -31.61 -23.66 23.11
CA ALA A 103 -31.75 -23.56 21.65
C ALA A 103 -30.38 -23.39 20.95
N ALA A 104 -29.46 -22.61 21.53
CA ALA A 104 -28.11 -22.44 21.00
C ALA A 104 -27.32 -23.75 20.96
N LEU A 105 -27.50 -24.63 21.96
CA LEU A 105 -26.94 -25.99 21.95
C LEU A 105 -27.51 -26.85 20.82
N PHE A 106 -28.81 -26.71 20.54
CA PHE A 106 -29.45 -27.41 19.43
C PHE A 106 -28.84 -27.00 18.07
N VAL A 107 -28.57 -25.71 17.88
CA VAL A 107 -27.94 -25.21 16.65
C VAL A 107 -26.49 -25.67 16.55
N LYS A 108 -25.72 -25.56 17.64
CA LYS A 108 -24.27 -25.85 17.66
C LYS A 108 -23.91 -27.28 17.30
N PHE A 109 -24.67 -28.26 17.80
CA PHE A 109 -24.39 -29.68 17.54
C PHE A 109 -25.01 -30.18 16.23
N GLY A 110 -25.70 -29.30 15.49
CA GLY A 110 -26.20 -29.53 14.15
C GLY A 110 -27.56 -30.22 14.13
N PHE A 111 -28.35 -29.84 13.13
CA PHE A 111 -29.60 -30.48 12.74
C PHE A 111 -29.61 -30.62 11.22
N ASP A 112 -30.43 -31.54 10.70
CA ASP A 112 -30.54 -31.79 9.27
C ASP A 112 -31.34 -30.69 8.54
N LYS A 113 -31.49 -30.82 7.21
CA LYS A 113 -32.23 -29.85 6.38
C LYS A 113 -33.71 -29.73 6.74
N GLU A 114 -34.25 -30.68 7.50
CA GLU A 114 -35.64 -30.75 7.91
C GLU A 114 -35.85 -30.25 9.36
N GLY A 115 -34.78 -29.85 10.05
CA GLY A 115 -34.85 -29.26 11.39
C GLY A 115 -34.67 -30.26 12.54
N PHE A 116 -34.17 -31.47 12.29
CA PHE A 116 -34.03 -32.53 13.29
C PHE A 116 -32.56 -32.80 13.66
N MET A 117 -32.29 -32.89 14.96
CA MET A 117 -30.96 -33.17 15.51
C MET A 117 -30.78 -34.67 15.79
N PRO A 118 -29.68 -35.28 15.32
CA PRO A 118 -29.27 -36.63 15.74
C PRO A 118 -28.79 -36.64 17.20
N TYR A 119 -29.69 -36.97 18.13
CA TYR A 119 -29.42 -36.80 19.56
C TYR A 119 -28.38 -37.80 20.09
N VAL A 120 -28.10 -38.89 19.39
CA VAL A 120 -27.02 -39.83 19.75
C VAL A 120 -25.65 -39.19 19.58
N VAL A 121 -25.46 -38.40 18.52
CA VAL A 121 -24.24 -37.63 18.26
C VAL A 121 -24.08 -36.55 19.32
N PHE A 122 -25.17 -35.84 19.64
CA PHE A 122 -25.22 -34.86 20.72
C PHE A 122 -24.82 -35.46 22.08
N ILE A 123 -25.39 -36.61 22.47
CA ILE A 123 -25.07 -37.29 23.75
C ILE A 123 -23.60 -37.68 23.81
N ASN A 124 -23.06 -38.25 22.74
CA ASN A 124 -21.65 -38.66 22.70
C ASN A 124 -20.74 -37.44 22.77
N ALA A 125 -21.01 -36.40 21.99
CA ALA A 125 -20.22 -35.17 22.01
C ALA A 125 -20.23 -34.50 23.40
N LEU A 126 -21.39 -34.46 24.06
CA LEU A 126 -21.56 -33.88 25.40
C LEU A 126 -20.83 -34.67 26.51
N THR A 127 -20.68 -35.99 26.35
CA THR A 127 -20.14 -36.88 27.39
C THR A 127 -18.70 -37.34 27.16
N GLU A 128 -18.16 -37.18 25.95
CA GLU A 128 -16.81 -37.64 25.57
C GLU A 128 -15.79 -36.52 25.36
N THR A 129 -16.22 -35.27 25.13
CA THR A 129 -15.28 -34.15 24.89
C THR A 129 -15.15 -33.20 26.09
N PRO A 130 -13.96 -32.59 26.34
CA PRO A 130 -13.80 -31.50 27.31
C PRO A 130 -14.65 -30.26 27.02
N ALA A 131 -15.34 -30.23 25.86
CA ALA A 131 -16.25 -29.18 25.42
C ALA A 131 -17.52 -29.01 26.28
N ARG A 132 -17.66 -29.77 27.37
CA ARG A 132 -18.72 -29.64 28.38
C ARG A 132 -18.88 -28.21 28.92
N LEU A 133 -17.82 -27.38 28.87
CA LEU A 133 -17.83 -25.96 29.25
C LEU A 133 -18.21 -24.99 28.11
N LEU A 134 -18.09 -25.41 26.85
CA LEU A 134 -18.35 -24.58 25.66
C LEU A 134 -19.84 -24.57 25.26
N GLY A 135 -20.68 -25.34 25.92
CA GLY A 135 -22.13 -25.43 25.66
C GLY A 135 -22.95 -24.20 26.10
N HIS A 136 -22.29 -23.21 26.70
CA HIS A 136 -22.92 -22.01 27.25
C HIS A 136 -22.55 -20.73 26.48
N GLU A 137 -21.73 -20.81 25.44
CA GLU A 137 -21.39 -19.65 24.60
C GLU A 137 -22.54 -19.40 23.62
N LEU A 138 -23.21 -18.26 23.76
CA LEU A 138 -24.13 -17.75 22.74
C LEU A 138 -23.30 -17.56 21.45
N ILE A 139 -23.65 -18.24 20.35
CA ILE A 139 -22.95 -18.09 19.07
C ILE A 139 -23.77 -17.12 18.22
N LEU A 140 -23.14 -16.01 17.81
CA LEU A 140 -23.71 -15.10 16.82
C LEU A 140 -23.17 -15.52 15.45
N ASP A 141 -24.03 -16.13 14.62
CA ASP A 141 -23.71 -16.57 13.26
C ASP A 141 -24.14 -15.49 12.24
N ASN A 142 -23.24 -15.16 11.32
CA ASN A 142 -23.50 -14.22 10.24
C ASN A 142 -24.44 -14.77 9.15
N ALA A 143 -24.68 -16.09 9.12
CA ALA A 143 -25.49 -16.72 8.07
C ALA A 143 -27.00 -16.38 8.11
N GLU A 144 -27.52 -15.85 9.24
CA GLU A 144 -28.94 -15.49 9.43
C GLU A 144 -29.17 -13.96 9.51
N LYS A 145 -28.36 -13.15 8.81
CA LYS A 145 -28.44 -11.69 8.87
C LYS A 145 -29.59 -11.11 8.03
N GLY A 146 -30.30 -10.13 8.61
CA GLY A 146 -31.05 -9.10 7.88
C GLY A 146 -30.13 -8.21 7.03
N ARG A 147 -30.69 -7.16 6.41
CA ARG A 147 -30.01 -6.41 5.33
C ARG A 147 -28.71 -5.69 5.73
N ASN A 148 -28.49 -5.31 7.00
CA ASN A 148 -27.33 -4.56 7.48
C ASN A 148 -26.56 -5.24 8.64
N GLY A 149 -26.52 -6.57 8.66
CA GLY A 149 -25.61 -7.32 9.54
C GLY A 149 -25.99 -7.36 11.03
N LEU A 150 -24.98 -7.50 11.90
CA LEU A 150 -25.10 -7.74 13.36
C LEU A 150 -25.77 -6.58 14.13
N PHE A 151 -26.16 -5.51 13.44
CA PHE A 151 -26.46 -4.20 14.01
C PHE A 151 -27.70 -3.54 13.39
N ASP A 152 -28.53 -4.29 12.67
CA ASP A 152 -29.85 -3.81 12.27
C ASP A 152 -30.81 -3.86 13.45
N GLU A 153 -31.04 -2.68 14.04
CA GLU A 153 -31.81 -2.42 15.27
C GLU A 153 -31.10 -2.87 16.55
N ILE A 154 -30.28 -1.96 17.06
CA ILE A 154 -29.55 -2.01 18.33
C ILE A 154 -30.36 -2.66 19.47
N ASP A 155 -29.98 -3.87 19.83
CA ASP A 155 -29.90 -4.25 21.24
C ASP A 155 -28.43 -4.54 21.57
N VAL A 156 -27.66 -3.49 21.92
CA VAL A 156 -26.25 -3.64 22.32
C VAL A 156 -26.11 -4.57 23.53
N SER A 157 -27.20 -4.86 24.25
CA SER A 157 -27.18 -5.83 25.36
C SER A 157 -26.86 -7.27 24.91
N LEU A 158 -27.05 -7.62 23.64
CA LEU A 158 -26.66 -8.92 23.08
C LEU A 158 -25.14 -9.01 22.78
N CYS A 159 -24.49 -7.88 22.55
CA CYS A 159 -23.02 -7.78 22.41
C CYS A 159 -22.30 -7.67 23.76
N VAL A 160 -23.04 -7.53 24.86
CA VAL A 160 -22.53 -7.37 26.24
C VAL A 160 -22.40 -8.73 26.96
N GLY A 161 -22.46 -9.86 26.24
CA GLY A 161 -22.35 -11.20 26.79
C GLY A 161 -21.06 -11.97 26.43
N ASP A 162 -20.87 -13.14 27.05
CA ASP A 162 -19.81 -14.13 26.75
C ASP A 162 -19.97 -14.79 25.35
N ALA A 163 -20.60 -14.10 24.40
CA ALA A 163 -20.97 -14.61 23.11
C ALA A 163 -19.77 -14.71 22.16
N LYS A 164 -19.64 -15.86 21.50
CA LYS A 164 -18.64 -16.09 20.45
C LYS A 164 -19.15 -15.48 19.14
N ILE A 165 -18.35 -14.60 18.55
CA ILE A 165 -18.63 -13.96 17.27
C ILE A 165 -17.89 -14.72 16.18
N ILE A 166 -18.61 -15.14 15.15
CA ILE A 166 -18.02 -15.79 13.97
C ILE A 166 -18.17 -14.84 12.78
N TYR A 167 -17.06 -14.51 12.12
CA TYR A 167 -17.07 -13.71 10.89
C TYR A 167 -16.20 -14.34 9.81
N PRO A 168 -16.54 -14.21 8.52
CA PRO A 168 -15.97 -15.02 7.44
C PRO A 168 -14.45 -14.98 7.29
N LYS A 169 -13.80 -13.91 7.75
CA LYS A 169 -12.36 -13.71 7.58
C LYS A 169 -11.53 -14.35 8.69
N CYS A 170 -12.12 -14.78 9.80
CA CYS A 170 -11.41 -15.51 10.84
C CYS A 170 -12.02 -16.90 10.99
N LYS A 171 -11.18 -17.94 10.83
CA LYS A 171 -11.58 -19.34 10.99
C LYS A 171 -11.95 -19.65 12.45
N GLY A 172 -11.27 -18.99 13.38
CA GLY A 172 -11.64 -18.98 14.79
C GLY A 172 -12.74 -17.97 15.08
N GLY A 173 -13.62 -18.25 16.04
CA GLY A 173 -14.51 -17.21 16.55
C GLY A 173 -13.76 -16.29 17.50
N VAL A 174 -14.12 -15.02 17.48
CA VAL A 174 -13.58 -13.97 18.34
C VAL A 174 -14.59 -13.63 19.43
N PHE A 175 -14.16 -12.89 20.44
CA PHE A 175 -15.01 -12.54 21.59
C PHE A 175 -14.88 -11.05 21.89
N PRO A 176 -15.99 -10.37 22.24
CA PRO A 176 -15.89 -9.04 22.84
C PRO A 176 -15.16 -9.16 24.20
N PRO A 177 -14.36 -8.16 24.60
CA PRO A 177 -13.80 -8.08 25.94
C PRO A 177 -14.90 -8.14 27.02
N SER A 178 -14.59 -8.69 28.20
CA SER A 178 -15.54 -8.79 29.32
C SER A 178 -16.12 -7.44 29.75
N GLY A 179 -15.34 -6.37 29.59
CA GLY A 179 -15.75 -4.98 29.87
C GLY A 179 -16.04 -4.15 28.63
N PHE A 180 -16.51 -4.78 27.55
CA PHE A 180 -16.74 -4.10 26.27
C PHE A 180 -17.69 -2.90 26.43
N ASP A 181 -17.24 -1.73 25.97
CA ASP A 181 -18.01 -0.48 26.03
C ASP A 181 -18.84 -0.31 24.75
N PRO A 182 -20.18 -0.34 24.83
CA PRO A 182 -21.06 -0.06 23.68
C PRO A 182 -20.70 1.18 22.86
N ARG A 183 -20.16 2.21 23.51
CA ARG A 183 -19.77 3.48 22.86
C ARG A 183 -18.70 3.29 21.80
N VAL A 184 -17.81 2.31 21.94
CA VAL A 184 -16.80 2.03 20.91
C VAL A 184 -17.42 1.44 19.65
N ALA A 185 -18.50 0.65 19.76
CA ALA A 185 -19.22 0.12 18.61
C ALA A 185 -19.94 1.23 17.83
N PHE A 186 -20.62 2.13 18.54
CA PHE A 186 -21.25 3.30 17.91
C PHE A 186 -20.22 4.18 17.21
N ARG A 187 -19.06 4.40 17.83
CA ARG A 187 -17.96 5.16 17.22
C ARG A 187 -17.43 4.47 15.96
N SER A 188 -17.26 3.15 15.98
CA SER A 188 -16.84 2.36 14.83
C SER A 188 -17.80 2.49 13.64
N ALA A 189 -19.09 2.69 13.88
CA ALA A 189 -20.11 2.86 12.84
C ALA A 189 -20.19 4.29 12.26
N THR A 190 -19.24 5.16 12.61
CA THR A 190 -19.18 6.55 12.14
C THR A 190 -17.85 6.86 11.48
N LEU A 191 -17.85 7.80 10.54
CA LEU A 191 -16.63 8.24 9.86
C LEU A 191 -15.67 8.91 10.87
N PRO A 192 -14.36 8.65 10.81
CA PRO A 192 -13.40 9.31 11.70
C PRO A 192 -13.42 10.82 11.56
N ARG A 193 -13.38 11.53 12.69
CA ARG A 193 -13.17 12.99 12.70
C ARG A 193 -11.74 13.38 12.34
N ALA A 194 -10.78 12.50 12.61
CA ALA A 194 -9.40 12.69 12.24
C ALA A 194 -9.20 12.55 10.72
N HIS A 195 -8.10 13.15 10.23
CA HIS A 195 -7.73 13.21 8.83
C HIS A 195 -6.24 12.95 8.63
N MET A 196 -5.87 12.66 7.38
CA MET A 196 -4.49 12.64 6.91
C MET A 196 -4.36 13.40 5.60
N TRP A 197 -3.17 13.88 5.28
CA TRP A 197 -2.82 14.36 3.95
C TRP A 197 -1.39 13.99 3.60
N LEU A 198 -1.12 13.84 2.32
CA LEU A 198 0.22 13.52 1.83
C LEU A 198 1.14 14.72 2.05
N GLU A 199 2.23 14.50 2.76
CA GLU A 199 3.22 15.52 3.10
C GLU A 199 4.50 15.36 2.27
N HIS A 200 4.93 14.11 2.06
CA HIS A 200 6.14 13.80 1.31
C HIS A 200 6.05 12.43 0.64
N VAL A 201 6.68 12.31 -0.53
CA VAL A 201 6.87 11.06 -1.25
C VAL A 201 8.36 10.87 -1.50
N TYR A 202 8.88 9.74 -1.02
CA TYR A 202 10.25 9.31 -1.26
C TYR A 202 10.29 8.38 -2.48
N GLY A 203 11.33 8.56 -3.28
CA GLY A 203 11.63 7.79 -4.47
C GLY A 203 11.22 8.46 -5.77
N TYR A 204 11.89 8.01 -6.83
CA TYR A 204 11.70 8.46 -8.19
C TYR A 204 11.48 7.26 -9.11
N ALA A 205 10.58 7.41 -10.08
CA ALA A 205 10.38 6.40 -11.09
C ALA A 205 11.63 6.35 -12.00
N GLY A 206 12.57 5.44 -11.72
CA GLY A 206 13.80 5.26 -12.49
C GLY A 206 13.91 3.96 -13.29
N ILE A 207 13.24 2.89 -12.84
CA ILE A 207 13.57 1.54 -13.30
C ILE A 207 12.93 1.20 -14.65
N ARG A 208 11.60 1.40 -14.75
CA ARG A 208 10.80 1.00 -15.91
C ARG A 208 10.71 2.05 -17.00
N ASN A 209 10.92 3.31 -16.64
CA ASN A 209 10.64 4.42 -17.55
C ASN A 209 11.56 4.40 -18.77
N LEU A 210 10.94 4.64 -19.92
CA LEU A 210 11.60 4.66 -21.22
C LEU A 210 11.86 6.08 -21.72
N SER A 211 11.11 7.07 -21.23
CA SER A 211 11.20 8.47 -21.62
C SER A 211 11.75 9.35 -20.50
N ASN A 212 12.25 10.52 -20.87
CA ASN A 212 12.66 11.53 -19.90
C ASN A 212 11.45 11.99 -19.10
N ASN A 213 11.54 11.94 -17.78
CA ASN A 213 10.43 12.15 -16.84
C ASN A 213 10.80 13.08 -15.68
N LEU A 214 11.81 13.92 -15.88
CA LEU A 214 12.30 14.89 -14.89
C LEU A 214 12.55 16.23 -15.56
N PHE A 215 11.89 17.30 -15.09
CA PHE A 215 12.02 18.62 -15.69
C PHE A 215 11.95 19.74 -14.65
N TYR A 216 12.77 20.77 -14.82
CA TYR A 216 12.61 22.02 -14.07
C TYR A 216 11.32 22.75 -14.44
N THR A 217 10.71 23.43 -13.48
CA THR A 217 9.50 24.23 -13.67
C THR A 217 9.84 25.67 -14.04
N HIS A 218 8.82 26.48 -14.31
CA HIS A 218 8.96 27.93 -14.53
C HIS A 218 9.22 28.70 -13.24
N ASN A 219 8.94 28.11 -12.06
CA ASN A 219 9.20 28.70 -10.75
C ASN A 219 10.64 28.50 -10.25
N SER A 220 11.46 27.76 -11.00
CA SER A 220 12.90 27.68 -10.75
C SER A 220 13.53 29.07 -10.91
N ASP A 221 14.05 29.61 -9.82
CA ASP A 221 14.78 30.86 -9.81
C ASP A 221 16.29 30.62 -9.58
N ARG A 222 17.08 31.65 -9.24
CA ARG A 222 18.52 31.49 -9.04
C ARG A 222 18.89 30.98 -7.64
N GLU A 223 17.97 31.04 -6.71
CA GLU A 223 18.16 30.68 -5.31
C GLU A 223 17.51 29.33 -5.02
N VAL A 224 16.30 29.11 -5.55
CA VAL A 224 15.51 27.91 -5.29
C VAL A 224 15.17 27.16 -6.58
N SER A 225 15.63 25.92 -6.65
CA SER A 225 15.28 24.97 -7.72
C SER A 225 13.90 24.36 -7.49
N GLU A 226 13.05 24.34 -8.53
CA GLU A 226 11.80 23.57 -8.52
C GLU A 226 11.72 22.65 -9.74
N PHE A 227 11.44 21.37 -9.53
CA PHE A 227 11.34 20.39 -10.60
C PHE A 227 10.16 19.46 -10.42
N VAL A 228 9.69 18.89 -11.53
CA VAL A 228 8.56 17.97 -11.59
C VAL A 228 9.02 16.58 -12.03
N TYR A 229 8.47 15.56 -11.38
CA TYR A 229 8.63 14.15 -11.70
C TYR A 229 7.37 13.38 -11.27
N TYR A 230 7.43 12.05 -11.27
CA TYR A 230 6.37 11.21 -10.73
C TYR A 230 6.93 9.94 -10.09
N THR A 231 6.12 9.33 -9.25
CA THR A 231 6.25 7.93 -8.83
C THR A 231 4.86 7.35 -8.55
N GLY A 232 4.69 6.05 -8.82
CA GLY A 232 3.38 5.41 -8.83
C GLY A 232 2.35 6.18 -9.67
N MET A 233 1.22 6.54 -9.07
CA MET A 233 0.15 7.33 -9.72
C MET A 233 0.18 8.83 -9.40
N VAL A 234 1.24 9.34 -8.75
CA VAL A 234 1.30 10.75 -8.29
C VAL A 234 2.30 11.56 -9.09
N GLY A 235 1.83 12.68 -9.66
CA GLY A 235 2.71 13.73 -10.18
C GLY A 235 3.23 14.58 -9.02
N ILE A 236 4.54 14.81 -8.95
CA ILE A 236 5.20 15.46 -7.81
C ILE A 236 5.94 16.69 -8.32
N VAL A 237 5.63 17.85 -7.76
CA VAL A 237 6.41 19.07 -7.92
C VAL A 237 7.24 19.26 -6.64
N PHE A 238 8.54 19.08 -6.74
CA PHE A 238 9.48 19.28 -5.64
C PHE A 238 10.09 20.67 -5.75
N ARG A 239 10.02 21.42 -4.66
CA ARG A 239 10.70 22.69 -4.48
C ARG A 239 11.77 22.52 -3.42
N GLU A 240 12.99 22.83 -3.82
CA GLU A 240 14.14 22.86 -2.94
C GLU A 240 13.93 23.87 -1.81
N GLN A 241 14.61 23.62 -0.70
CA GLN A 241 14.63 24.51 0.46
C GLN A 241 15.24 25.87 0.10
N ASP A 242 14.57 26.96 0.48
CA ASP A 242 15.17 28.30 0.52
C ASP A 242 15.94 28.49 1.85
N HIS A 243 16.88 29.42 1.92
CA HIS A 243 17.73 29.67 3.09
C HIS A 243 16.95 29.88 4.41
N ASP A 244 15.70 30.36 4.33
CA ASP A 244 14.83 30.65 5.49
C ASP A 244 13.84 29.53 5.87
N ALA A 245 13.57 28.57 4.97
CA ALA A 245 12.68 27.44 5.26
C ALA A 245 13.46 26.31 5.95
N ARG A 246 12.84 25.57 6.89
CA ARG A 246 13.54 24.48 7.60
C ARG A 246 13.66 23.16 6.79
N ARG A 247 12.89 22.96 5.71
CA ARG A 247 12.68 21.66 5.02
C ARG A 247 12.28 21.85 3.53
N PRO A 248 12.64 20.93 2.60
CA PRO A 248 12.17 20.97 1.21
C PRO A 248 10.66 20.71 1.14
N SER A 249 9.96 21.19 0.09
CA SER A 249 8.50 21.04 -0.02
C SER A 249 8.08 20.30 -1.29
N GLN A 250 6.95 19.59 -1.23
CA GLN A 250 6.35 18.90 -2.36
C GLN A 250 4.89 19.30 -2.53
N ARG A 251 4.44 19.35 -3.79
CA ARG A 251 3.02 19.47 -4.18
C ARG A 251 2.65 18.29 -5.07
N PHE A 252 1.40 17.86 -5.00
CA PHE A 252 0.97 16.58 -5.54
C PHE A 252 -0.21 16.72 -6.50
N PHE A 253 -0.10 16.09 -7.65
CA PHE A 253 -1.18 15.92 -8.63
C PHE A 253 -1.75 14.50 -8.55
N PHE A 254 -3.05 14.39 -8.25
CA PHE A 254 -3.78 13.11 -8.06
C PHE A 254 -4.79 12.82 -9.18
N GLY A 255 -4.51 13.24 -10.42
CA GLY A 255 -5.44 13.05 -11.54
C GLY A 255 -5.46 11.64 -12.13
N HIS A 256 -4.52 10.79 -11.74
CA HIS A 256 -4.36 9.42 -12.24
C HIS A 256 -4.96 8.39 -11.29
N ASP A 257 -5.37 7.25 -11.85
CA ASP A 257 -5.89 6.09 -11.11
C ASP A 257 -5.04 4.82 -11.29
N ASN A 258 -3.90 4.95 -11.97
CA ASN A 258 -2.92 3.89 -12.23
C ASN A 258 -1.52 4.47 -12.44
N ASP A 259 -0.52 3.61 -12.60
CA ASP A 259 0.86 3.97 -12.88
C ASP A 259 0.99 5.04 -13.97
N ILE A 260 1.67 6.14 -13.64
CA ILE A 260 2.13 7.12 -14.62
C ILE A 260 3.33 6.51 -15.35
N GLU A 261 3.31 6.54 -16.68
CA GLU A 261 4.27 5.88 -17.56
C GLU A 261 5.10 6.86 -18.39
N CYS A 262 4.62 8.10 -18.52
CA CYS A 262 5.36 9.16 -19.18
C CYS A 262 5.00 10.55 -18.66
N LEU A 263 5.93 11.48 -18.84
CA LEU A 263 5.76 12.89 -18.50
C LEU A 263 6.38 13.77 -19.58
N GLY A 264 5.66 14.83 -19.97
CA GLY A 264 6.09 15.82 -20.94
C GLY A 264 5.91 17.22 -20.39
N MET A 265 6.94 18.06 -20.49
CA MET A 265 6.91 19.45 -20.04
C MET A 265 6.55 20.41 -21.17
N HIS A 266 5.60 21.31 -20.94
CA HIS A 266 5.26 22.37 -21.88
C HIS A 266 6.45 23.33 -22.07
N PRO A 267 6.69 23.93 -23.25
CA PRO A 267 7.81 24.85 -23.47
C PRO A 267 7.86 26.04 -22.51
N GLY A 268 6.69 26.48 -22.03
CA GLY A 268 6.54 27.53 -21.01
C GLY A 268 6.83 27.07 -19.57
N ARG A 269 7.16 25.79 -19.34
CA ARG A 269 7.52 25.17 -18.05
C ARG A 269 6.49 25.25 -16.91
N ARG A 270 5.27 25.70 -17.19
CA ARG A 270 4.15 25.74 -16.25
C ARG A 270 3.21 24.54 -16.34
N PHE A 271 2.98 24.04 -17.55
CA PHE A 271 2.03 22.94 -17.76
C PHE A 271 2.76 21.64 -18.01
N VAL A 272 2.21 20.56 -17.48
CA VAL A 272 2.76 19.21 -17.60
C VAL A 272 1.69 18.30 -18.18
N ALA A 273 2.11 17.39 -19.06
CA ALA A 273 1.30 16.27 -19.50
C ALA A 273 1.85 14.98 -18.89
N THR A 274 0.98 14.13 -18.35
CA THR A 274 1.32 12.81 -17.81
C THR A 274 0.39 11.77 -18.40
N GLY A 275 0.94 10.62 -18.81
CA GLY A 275 0.18 9.51 -19.38
C GLY A 275 0.22 8.29 -18.46
N GLN A 276 -0.86 7.52 -18.38
CA GLN A 276 -0.95 6.38 -17.48
C GLN A 276 -1.27 5.05 -18.16
N GLN A 277 -1.04 3.97 -17.40
CA GLN A 277 -1.54 2.64 -17.70
C GLN A 277 -3.07 2.58 -17.63
N LYS A 278 -3.66 1.68 -18.42
CA LYS A 278 -5.09 1.38 -18.39
C LYS A 278 -5.45 0.66 -17.09
N SER A 279 -6.44 1.19 -16.39
CA SER A 279 -7.09 0.55 -15.24
C SER A 279 -8.05 -0.56 -15.64
N VAL A 280 -8.30 -1.49 -14.71
CA VAL A 280 -9.22 -2.61 -14.92
C VAL A 280 -10.61 -2.07 -15.29
N GLY A 281 -11.14 -2.50 -16.44
CA GLY A 281 -12.44 -2.03 -16.96
C GLY A 281 -12.46 -0.61 -17.54
N GLY A 282 -11.34 0.12 -17.55
CA GLY A 282 -11.25 1.50 -18.02
C GLY A 282 -10.62 1.68 -19.41
N VAL A 283 -10.17 2.90 -19.69
CA VAL A 283 -9.31 3.25 -20.84
C VAL A 283 -8.03 3.89 -20.32
N PRO A 284 -6.89 3.80 -21.03
CA PRO A 284 -5.75 4.63 -20.68
C PRO A 284 -6.08 6.10 -21.00
N TYR A 285 -5.43 7.02 -20.31
CA TYR A 285 -5.61 8.44 -20.56
C TYR A 285 -4.35 9.24 -20.25
N ALA A 286 -4.31 10.45 -20.79
CA ALA A 286 -3.34 11.47 -20.40
C ALA A 286 -4.02 12.61 -19.66
N CYS A 287 -3.31 13.19 -18.69
CA CYS A 287 -3.71 14.37 -17.95
C CYS A 287 -2.80 15.53 -18.34
N VAL A 288 -3.37 16.72 -18.56
CA VAL A 288 -2.64 17.98 -18.60
C VAL A 288 -2.99 18.77 -17.36
N TRP A 289 -1.98 19.28 -16.65
CA TRP A 289 -2.16 19.92 -15.34
C TRP A 289 -1.17 21.07 -15.13
N ASP A 290 -1.47 21.94 -14.15
CA ASP A 290 -0.66 23.11 -13.78
C ASP A 290 0.28 22.78 -12.61
N VAL A 291 1.57 23.08 -12.72
CA VAL A 291 2.56 22.83 -11.64
C VAL A 291 2.42 23.77 -10.44
N ASP A 292 1.72 24.90 -10.62
CA ASP A 292 1.52 25.88 -9.56
C ASP A 292 0.43 25.40 -8.61
N THR A 293 -0.72 25.00 -9.16
CA THR A 293 -1.90 24.62 -8.38
C THR A 293 -2.07 23.11 -8.23
N CYS A 294 -1.36 22.31 -9.04
CA CYS A 294 -1.57 20.87 -9.18
C CYS A 294 -3.03 20.51 -9.57
N ASP A 295 -3.72 21.39 -10.30
CA ASP A 295 -5.06 21.12 -10.80
C ASP A 295 -5.05 20.46 -12.17
N LEU A 296 -6.00 19.55 -12.40
CA LEU A 296 -6.27 18.96 -13.70
C LEU A 296 -6.85 20.03 -14.64
N LEU A 297 -6.14 20.31 -15.73
CA LEU A 297 -6.63 21.18 -16.80
C LEU A 297 -7.39 20.41 -17.87
N GLN A 298 -6.88 19.24 -18.29
CA GLN A 298 -7.51 18.38 -19.31
C GLN A 298 -7.29 16.90 -19.01
N ARG A 299 -8.33 16.10 -19.22
CA ARG A 299 -8.25 14.63 -19.31
C ARG A 299 -8.49 14.20 -20.77
N LEU A 300 -7.56 13.41 -21.30
CA LEU A 300 -7.52 12.97 -22.69
C LEU A 300 -7.66 11.45 -22.71
N ASP A 301 -8.89 10.97 -22.88
CA ASP A 301 -9.19 9.54 -22.92
C ASP A 301 -8.80 8.92 -24.26
N HIS A 302 -8.19 7.74 -24.20
CA HIS A 302 -7.73 6.97 -25.36
C HIS A 302 -8.68 5.81 -25.69
N GLY A 303 -8.37 5.04 -26.74
CA GLY A 303 -9.21 3.93 -27.19
C GLY A 303 -9.32 2.80 -26.17
N ALA A 304 -10.49 2.14 -26.11
CA ALA A 304 -10.73 1.04 -25.18
C ALA A 304 -9.82 -0.18 -25.40
N ASN A 305 -9.28 -0.37 -26.61
CA ASN A 305 -8.36 -1.45 -26.94
C ASN A 305 -6.89 -1.09 -26.68
N GLU A 306 -6.60 0.14 -26.27
CA GLU A 306 -5.25 0.61 -25.99
C GLU A 306 -4.83 0.26 -24.55
N ARG A 307 -3.53 0.06 -24.33
CA ARG A 307 -3.00 -0.52 -23.07
C ARG A 307 -2.46 0.52 -22.08
N SER A 308 -1.69 1.49 -22.54
CA SER A 308 -1.09 2.54 -21.71
C SER A 308 -0.63 3.71 -22.58
N VAL A 309 -0.59 4.93 -22.04
CA VAL A 309 0.07 6.09 -22.66
C VAL A 309 1.53 6.17 -22.19
N ILE A 310 2.45 5.82 -23.08
CA ILE A 310 3.88 5.56 -22.77
C ILE A 310 4.84 6.68 -23.21
N ALA A 311 4.34 7.65 -23.97
CA ALA A 311 5.10 8.86 -24.30
C ALA A 311 4.15 10.03 -24.55
N CYS A 312 4.56 11.22 -24.13
CA CYS A 312 3.87 12.46 -24.46
C CYS A 312 4.85 13.61 -24.70
N CYS A 313 4.50 14.55 -25.57
CA CYS A 313 5.34 15.70 -25.88
C CYS A 313 4.51 16.87 -26.41
N PHE A 314 4.79 18.08 -25.91
CA PHE A 314 4.17 19.30 -26.42
C PHE A 314 4.88 19.80 -27.70
N SER A 315 4.14 20.55 -28.51
CA SER A 315 4.68 21.18 -29.70
C SER A 315 5.79 22.20 -29.37
N GLY A 316 6.83 22.26 -30.20
CA GLY A 316 7.84 23.30 -30.10
C GLY A 316 7.36 24.65 -30.64
N ASN A 317 8.11 25.73 -30.39
CA ASN A 317 7.86 27.02 -31.01
C ASN A 317 8.29 26.99 -32.49
N ALA A 318 7.32 27.01 -33.41
CA ALA A 318 7.57 26.82 -34.83
C ALA A 318 8.29 27.99 -35.52
N ASN A 319 8.44 29.17 -34.89
CA ASN A 319 9.07 30.32 -35.54
C ASN A 319 9.69 31.29 -34.52
N GLY A 320 11.00 31.18 -34.28
CA GLY A 320 11.78 32.13 -33.47
C GLY A 320 11.87 33.58 -34.01
N LYS A 321 10.92 33.99 -34.86
CA LYS A 321 10.81 35.33 -35.47
C LYS A 321 9.45 36.00 -35.26
N SER A 322 8.45 35.32 -34.69
CA SER A 322 7.14 35.91 -34.40
C SER A 322 6.88 35.88 -32.89
N SER A 323 6.73 37.04 -32.28
CA SER A 323 6.37 37.18 -30.85
C SER A 323 4.97 36.64 -30.50
N LYS A 324 4.21 36.13 -31.50
CA LYS A 324 2.81 35.71 -31.34
C LYS A 324 2.59 34.20 -31.15
N SER A 325 3.57 33.32 -31.43
CA SER A 325 3.44 31.86 -31.19
C SER A 325 4.44 31.45 -30.10
N LYS A 326 3.93 30.99 -28.95
CA LYS A 326 4.76 30.59 -27.80
C LYS A 326 5.20 29.12 -27.84
N GLY A 327 4.77 28.36 -28.85
CA GLY A 327 4.92 26.89 -28.87
C GLY A 327 4.03 26.23 -27.81
N GLY A 328 3.80 24.94 -27.97
CA GLY A 328 3.04 24.13 -27.02
C GLY A 328 1.54 24.04 -27.27
N ASP A 329 1.01 24.61 -28.37
CA ASP A 329 -0.42 24.57 -28.73
C ASP A 329 -0.99 23.15 -28.98
N LEU A 330 -0.13 22.19 -29.28
CA LEU A 330 -0.50 20.79 -29.54
C LEU A 330 0.22 19.87 -28.55
N LEU A 331 -0.41 18.75 -28.25
CA LEU A 331 0.15 17.67 -27.46
C LEU A 331 0.06 16.38 -28.28
N VAL A 332 1.15 15.63 -28.34
CA VAL A 332 1.19 14.30 -28.94
C VAL A 332 1.30 13.27 -27.82
N THR A 333 0.56 12.16 -27.94
CA THR A 333 0.64 11.01 -27.04
C THR A 333 0.81 9.72 -27.84
N VAL A 334 1.54 8.75 -27.31
CA VAL A 334 1.77 7.43 -27.94
C VAL A 334 1.32 6.34 -26.98
N THR A 335 0.68 5.29 -27.49
CA THR A 335 0.22 4.14 -26.70
C THR A 335 1.03 2.86 -26.87
N SER A 336 0.90 1.92 -25.92
CA SER A 336 1.56 0.58 -25.93
C SER A 336 0.69 -0.55 -26.51
N ASP A 337 -0.29 -0.21 -27.33
CA ASP A 337 -1.00 -1.18 -28.16
C ASP A 337 -0.08 -1.77 -29.24
N ASP A 338 -0.51 -2.85 -29.89
CA ASP A 338 0.33 -3.59 -30.87
C ASP A 338 0.74 -2.74 -32.10
N HIS A 339 0.09 -1.59 -32.30
CA HIS A 339 0.37 -0.65 -33.38
C HIS A 339 1.11 0.60 -32.93
N HIS A 340 1.33 0.78 -31.62
CA HIS A 340 1.90 1.99 -31.02
C HIS A 340 1.20 3.28 -31.49
N THR A 341 -0.11 3.32 -31.31
CA THR A 341 -0.98 4.37 -31.87
C THR A 341 -0.58 5.76 -31.37
N ILE A 342 -0.50 6.70 -32.32
CA ILE A 342 -0.18 8.10 -32.05
C ILE A 342 -1.46 8.93 -32.10
N HIS A 343 -1.69 9.74 -31.07
CA HIS A 343 -2.78 10.70 -30.99
C HIS A 343 -2.23 12.12 -30.92
N ILE A 344 -2.92 13.05 -31.58
CA ILE A 344 -2.59 14.47 -31.57
C ILE A 344 -3.79 15.25 -31.05
N TRP A 345 -3.52 16.10 -30.08
CA TRP A 345 -4.51 16.83 -29.32
C TRP A 345 -4.27 18.33 -29.48
N SER A 346 -5.33 19.07 -29.78
CA SER A 346 -5.39 20.50 -29.42
C SER A 346 -5.94 20.57 -28.00
N TRP A 347 -5.05 20.78 -27.04
CA TRP A 347 -5.36 20.70 -25.61
C TRP A 347 -5.66 22.08 -24.99
N MET A 348 -5.20 23.17 -25.64
CA MET A 348 -5.49 24.56 -25.29
C MET A 348 -6.16 25.28 -26.47
N ASN A 349 -7.11 26.18 -26.19
CA ASN A 349 -7.73 27.05 -27.21
C ASN A 349 -6.89 28.31 -27.42
N ARG A 350 -6.97 28.91 -28.62
CA ARG A 350 -6.23 30.13 -29.01
C ARG A 350 -6.49 31.35 -28.13
N ASP A 351 -7.60 31.37 -27.40
CA ASP A 351 -7.98 32.45 -26.48
C ASP A 351 -7.55 32.19 -25.02
N ASN A 352 -6.74 31.16 -24.75
CA ASN A 352 -6.28 30.74 -23.41
C ASN A 352 -7.40 30.46 -22.39
N LYS A 353 -8.64 30.23 -22.84
CA LYS A 353 -9.73 29.75 -21.98
C LYS A 353 -9.66 28.23 -21.88
N LEU A 354 -9.92 27.67 -20.69
CA LEU A 354 -10.14 26.23 -20.49
C LEU A 354 -11.17 25.75 -21.52
N CYS A 355 -10.77 24.86 -22.42
CA CYS A 355 -11.61 24.31 -23.48
C CYS A 355 -11.56 22.78 -23.43
N LYS A 356 -12.61 22.07 -23.82
CA LYS A 356 -12.51 20.61 -23.98
C LYS A 356 -11.49 20.30 -25.08
N ALA A 357 -10.44 19.56 -24.74
CA ALA A 357 -9.43 19.15 -25.69
C ALA A 357 -10.09 18.44 -26.88
N THR A 358 -9.67 18.82 -28.08
CA THR A 358 -10.21 18.26 -29.31
C THR A 358 -9.19 17.27 -29.87
N HIS A 359 -9.56 16.00 -29.88
CA HIS A 359 -8.87 15.00 -30.70
C HIS A 359 -8.96 15.44 -32.16
N LEU A 360 -7.85 15.40 -32.89
CA LEU A 360 -7.85 15.72 -34.32
C LEU A 360 -8.01 14.42 -35.13
N PRO A 361 -9.26 14.01 -35.49
CA PRO A 361 -9.49 12.77 -36.21
C PRO A 361 -8.85 12.79 -37.61
N GLY A 362 -8.38 11.62 -38.05
CA GLY A 362 -7.65 11.45 -39.32
C GLY A 362 -6.12 11.44 -39.18
N TRP A 363 -5.60 11.67 -37.97
CA TRP A 363 -4.17 11.64 -37.64
C TRP A 363 -3.79 10.41 -36.80
N PHE A 364 -4.46 9.27 -37.07
CA PHE A 364 -4.06 7.97 -36.55
C PHE A 364 -2.90 7.44 -37.40
N TYR A 365 -1.72 7.30 -36.81
CA TYR A 365 -0.60 6.63 -37.46
C TYR A 365 -0.53 5.19 -37.00
N GLY A 366 -1.10 4.30 -37.81
CA GLY A 366 -0.76 2.89 -37.87
C GLY A 366 0.03 2.58 -39.15
N PRO A 367 0.56 1.36 -39.33
CA PRO A 367 1.49 0.99 -40.41
C PRO A 367 0.99 1.24 -41.85
N GLU A 368 -0.28 1.60 -42.07
CA GLU A 368 -0.89 1.59 -43.40
C GLU A 368 -1.37 2.93 -44.00
N LYS A 369 -1.26 4.10 -43.35
CA LYS A 369 -1.77 5.37 -43.95
C LYS A 369 -0.74 6.49 -44.10
N LYS A 370 -0.60 6.99 -45.34
CA LYS A 370 0.43 7.96 -45.81
C LYS A 370 0.16 9.40 -45.33
N LEU A 371 1.24 10.13 -45.06
CA LEU A 371 1.35 11.21 -44.06
C LEU A 371 1.52 12.64 -44.64
N ASN A 372 0.45 13.36 -45.02
CA ASN A 372 0.64 14.60 -45.81
C ASN A 372 0.99 15.92 -45.08
N PHE A 373 0.99 16.08 -43.74
CA PHE A 373 1.16 17.44 -43.15
C PHE A 373 1.68 17.51 -41.68
N LEU A 374 2.95 17.21 -41.33
CA LEU A 374 3.51 17.66 -40.04
C LEU A 374 4.96 18.11 -40.20
N THR A 375 5.23 19.37 -39.84
CA THR A 375 6.58 19.94 -39.74
C THR A 375 6.84 20.34 -38.29
N ALA A 376 7.96 19.87 -37.76
CA ALA A 376 8.62 20.26 -36.51
C ALA A 376 8.03 19.76 -35.18
N GLN A 377 8.04 18.44 -34.91
CA GLN A 377 7.95 17.88 -33.54
C GLN A 377 8.70 16.54 -33.45
N GLY A 378 9.53 16.39 -32.41
CA GLY A 378 10.30 15.18 -32.13
C GLY A 378 9.60 14.30 -31.10
N LEU A 379 9.30 13.07 -31.52
CA LEU A 379 9.02 11.89 -30.70
C LEU A 379 9.59 10.69 -31.48
N PHE A 380 10.40 9.86 -30.84
CA PHE A 380 10.89 8.60 -31.42
C PHE A 380 10.63 7.49 -30.41
N TYR A 381 9.89 6.47 -30.82
CA TYR A 381 9.52 5.30 -30.02
C TYR A 381 10.26 4.05 -30.53
N GLN A 382 10.54 3.09 -29.63
CA GLN A 382 11.42 1.93 -29.83
C GLN A 382 10.62 0.62 -29.96
N GLN A 383 10.80 -0.14 -31.06
CA GLN A 383 11.31 -1.55 -31.10
C GLN A 383 10.99 -2.26 -32.45
N LYS A 384 11.98 -3.04 -32.93
CA LYS A 384 12.05 -4.01 -34.03
C LYS A 384 11.88 -3.61 -35.50
N SER A 385 11.44 -2.40 -35.81
CA SER A 385 11.63 -1.84 -37.15
C SER A 385 11.68 -0.33 -37.05
N ALA A 386 12.89 0.24 -37.19
CA ALA A 386 13.08 1.67 -37.29
C ALA A 386 12.52 2.19 -38.63
N GLU A 387 11.20 2.25 -38.77
CA GLU A 387 10.56 3.20 -39.67
C GLU A 387 10.34 4.49 -38.87
N MET A 388 11.37 5.35 -38.85
CA MET A 388 11.19 6.76 -38.50
C MET A 388 10.11 7.33 -39.44
N PHE A 389 9.03 7.91 -38.92
CA PHE A 389 8.02 8.54 -39.76
C PHE A 389 8.52 9.89 -40.33
N LEU A 390 9.31 9.75 -41.38
CA LEU A 390 9.37 10.62 -42.54
C LEU A 390 8.59 9.91 -43.64
N GLN A 391 7.51 10.54 -44.11
CA GLN A 391 6.60 10.02 -45.11
C GLN A 391 7.32 9.38 -46.32
N ARG A 392 7.36 8.04 -46.42
CA ARG A 392 7.64 7.22 -47.63
C ARG A 392 8.65 7.79 -48.65
N SER A 393 9.77 8.33 -48.19
CA SER A 393 10.95 8.55 -49.03
C SER A 393 12.00 7.52 -48.63
N ARG A 394 12.30 6.57 -49.53
CA ARG A 394 13.42 5.62 -49.39
C ARG A 394 14.62 6.32 -48.76
N ILE A 395 15.04 5.89 -47.56
CA ILE A 395 16.34 6.25 -47.00
C ILE A 395 17.38 5.68 -47.98
N ARG A 396 18.01 6.54 -48.79
CA ARG A 396 19.19 6.17 -49.57
C ARG A 396 20.39 6.79 -48.88
N SER A 397 21.24 5.96 -48.29
CA SER A 397 22.58 6.36 -47.89
C SER A 397 23.43 6.57 -49.14
N GLN A 398 24.45 7.43 -49.06
CA GLN A 398 25.55 7.31 -50.01
C GLN A 398 26.27 5.97 -49.78
N SER A 399 26.68 5.34 -50.87
CA SER A 399 27.16 3.95 -50.95
C SER A 399 28.47 3.64 -50.21
N SER A 400 29.10 4.63 -49.57
CA SER A 400 30.40 4.46 -48.89
C SER A 400 30.33 4.39 -47.36
N ILE A 401 29.20 4.74 -46.72
CA ILE A 401 29.05 4.71 -45.24
C ILE A 401 28.30 3.45 -44.74
N LEU A 402 27.67 2.69 -45.64
CA LEU A 402 26.79 1.57 -45.26
C LEU A 402 27.49 0.24 -45.00
N THR A 403 28.80 0.12 -45.23
CA THR A 403 29.47 -1.17 -44.98
C THR A 403 29.63 -1.48 -43.48
N VAL A 404 29.29 -0.55 -42.56
CA VAL A 404 29.65 -0.68 -41.13
C VAL A 404 28.50 -0.48 -40.11
N LEU A 405 27.33 0.06 -40.47
CA LEU A 405 26.27 0.32 -39.46
C LEU A 405 25.00 -0.50 -39.73
N LYS A 406 24.87 -1.61 -38.99
CA LYS A 406 23.62 -2.38 -38.78
C LYS A 406 22.53 -1.44 -38.24
N VAL A 407 21.25 -1.67 -38.58
CA VAL A 407 20.10 -0.94 -38.01
C VAL A 407 20.22 -0.88 -36.47
N GLN A 408 20.25 0.32 -35.89
CA GLN A 408 20.43 0.53 -34.45
C GLN A 408 19.16 1.08 -33.80
N ASN A 409 18.92 0.71 -32.54
CA ASN A 409 17.82 1.24 -31.74
C ASN A 409 18.11 2.68 -31.31
N VAL A 410 17.15 3.57 -31.55
CA VAL A 410 17.15 4.95 -31.03
C VAL A 410 16.47 4.94 -29.66
N LEU A 411 17.15 5.46 -28.65
CA LEU A 411 16.69 5.48 -27.26
C LEU A 411 16.31 6.88 -26.79
N SER A 412 16.88 7.91 -27.42
CA SER A 412 16.61 9.30 -27.11
C SER A 412 16.79 10.15 -28.36
N ALA A 413 16.10 11.28 -28.42
CA ALA A 413 16.25 12.21 -29.52
C ALA A 413 15.82 13.62 -29.13
N ILE A 414 16.47 14.62 -29.72
CA ILE A 414 16.07 16.02 -29.59
C ILE A 414 16.11 16.74 -30.93
N TYR A 415 15.24 17.72 -31.06
CA TYR A 415 15.26 18.68 -32.15
C TYR A 415 16.24 19.80 -31.83
N ILE A 416 17.05 20.18 -32.81
CA ILE A 416 18.02 21.27 -32.73
C ILE A 416 17.60 22.38 -33.70
N PRO A 417 17.32 23.60 -33.21
CA PRO A 417 17.03 24.73 -34.09
C PRO A 417 18.29 25.14 -34.87
N ALA A 418 18.12 25.73 -36.06
CA ALA A 418 19.25 26.24 -36.82
C ALA A 418 19.95 27.42 -36.10
N ILE A 419 21.26 27.25 -35.86
CA ILE A 419 22.13 28.25 -35.21
C ILE A 419 23.04 29.01 -36.18
N HIS A 420 22.83 28.88 -37.50
CA HIS A 420 23.68 29.48 -38.54
C HIS A 420 23.14 30.82 -39.09
N GLU A 421 24.03 31.68 -39.61
CA GLU A 421 23.72 33.05 -40.06
C GLU A 421 22.63 33.14 -41.15
N ARG A 422 22.48 32.11 -41.99
CA ARG A 422 21.45 32.04 -43.04
C ARG A 422 20.19 31.26 -42.63
N ALA A 423 19.89 31.14 -41.34
CA ALA A 423 18.78 30.34 -40.82
C ALA A 423 17.43 30.79 -41.41
N ALA A 424 16.84 29.93 -42.23
CA ALA A 424 15.49 30.05 -42.74
C ALA A 424 14.50 29.32 -41.81
N PRO A 425 13.22 29.74 -41.76
CA PRO A 425 12.18 28.97 -41.09
C PRO A 425 12.15 27.53 -41.61
N GLY A 426 12.31 26.55 -40.71
CA GLY A 426 12.39 25.12 -41.03
C GLY A 426 13.80 24.53 -41.06
N ASP A 427 14.86 25.36 -41.11
CA ASP A 427 16.24 24.86 -40.98
C ASP A 427 16.45 24.29 -39.57
N SER A 428 16.96 23.06 -39.50
CA SER A 428 17.03 22.29 -38.25
C SER A 428 17.96 21.08 -38.34
N ALA A 429 18.27 20.49 -37.21
CA ALA A 429 18.96 19.21 -37.11
C ALA A 429 18.28 18.33 -36.05
N ILE A 430 18.54 17.03 -36.10
CA ILE A 430 18.09 16.10 -35.07
C ILE A 430 19.32 15.41 -34.49
N LEU A 431 19.39 15.32 -33.17
CA LEU A 431 20.34 14.45 -32.47
C LEU A 431 19.59 13.22 -31.98
N THR A 432 20.20 12.05 -32.14
CA THR A 432 19.66 10.78 -31.62
C THR A 432 20.70 10.07 -30.78
N GLY A 433 20.28 9.48 -29.68
CA GLY A 433 21.08 8.58 -28.86
C GLY A 433 20.79 7.13 -29.24
N PHE A 434 21.83 6.33 -29.43
CA PHE A 434 21.73 4.93 -29.84
C PHE A 434 22.03 3.97 -28.69
N ALA A 435 21.53 2.75 -28.81
CA ALA A 435 21.76 1.66 -27.85
C ALA A 435 23.24 1.30 -27.66
N ASP A 436 24.10 1.51 -28.66
CA ASP A 436 25.54 1.21 -28.54
C ASP A 436 26.37 2.33 -27.87
N GLY A 437 25.71 3.34 -27.28
CA GLY A 437 26.37 4.46 -26.61
C GLY A 437 26.78 5.60 -27.54
N LYS A 438 26.42 5.55 -28.83
CA LYS A 438 26.75 6.61 -29.79
C LYS A 438 25.64 7.66 -29.94
N VAL A 439 26.02 8.84 -30.42
CA VAL A 439 25.11 9.94 -30.80
C VAL A 439 25.17 10.16 -32.30
N GLY A 440 24.01 10.20 -32.96
CA GLY A 440 23.85 10.48 -34.38
C GLY A 440 23.42 11.92 -34.62
N LEU A 441 24.04 12.60 -35.59
CA LEU A 441 23.64 13.91 -36.08
C LEU A 441 22.97 13.78 -37.45
N TRP A 442 21.71 14.18 -37.51
CA TRP A 442 20.88 14.13 -38.70
C TRP A 442 20.59 15.53 -39.20
N VAL A 443 20.83 15.76 -40.49
CA VAL A 443 20.66 17.07 -41.13
C VAL A 443 19.78 16.90 -42.36
N PRO A 444 18.76 17.75 -42.54
CA PRO A 444 17.92 17.71 -43.74
C PRO A 444 18.69 18.26 -44.96
N PRO A 445 18.26 17.90 -46.18
CA PRO A 445 18.78 18.53 -47.39
C PRO A 445 18.55 20.04 -47.36
N TYR A 446 19.50 20.77 -47.96
CA TYR A 446 19.42 22.22 -48.07
C TYR A 446 18.88 22.65 -49.44
N PRO A 447 17.89 23.57 -49.54
CA PRO A 447 17.07 24.15 -48.46
C PRO A 447 16.05 23.17 -47.87
N THR A 448 15.71 23.31 -46.58
CA THR A 448 14.72 22.44 -45.95
C THR A 448 13.32 22.72 -46.50
N ARG A 449 12.79 21.77 -47.26
CA ARG A 449 11.41 21.79 -47.79
C ARG A 449 10.47 20.95 -46.90
N PRO A 450 9.15 21.20 -46.90
CA PRO A 450 8.19 20.28 -46.31
C PRO A 450 8.44 18.86 -46.82
N ARG A 451 8.45 17.85 -45.92
CA ARG A 451 8.78 16.43 -46.21
C ARG A 451 10.23 16.13 -46.56
N SER A 452 11.17 17.02 -46.25
CA SER A 452 12.61 16.76 -46.45
C SER A 452 13.10 15.63 -45.57
N THR A 453 13.74 14.63 -46.18
CA THR A 453 14.32 13.49 -45.47
C THR A 453 15.61 13.87 -44.76
N TYR A 454 15.65 13.74 -43.44
CA TYR A 454 16.88 13.92 -42.68
C TYR A 454 17.86 12.80 -43.00
N GLN A 455 19.13 13.17 -43.21
CA GLN A 455 20.20 12.22 -43.48
C GLN A 455 21.18 12.20 -42.31
N LEU A 456 21.57 10.98 -41.89
CA LEU A 456 22.62 10.81 -40.90
C LEU A 456 23.94 11.30 -41.49
N ARG A 457 24.45 12.41 -40.94
CA ARG A 457 25.68 13.05 -41.40
C ARG A 457 26.90 12.54 -40.67
N LYS A 458 26.78 12.35 -39.36
CA LYS A 458 27.91 11.97 -38.52
C LYS A 458 27.43 11.19 -37.30
N VAL A 459 28.27 10.28 -36.82
CA VAL A 459 28.08 9.53 -35.58
C VAL A 459 29.26 9.84 -34.67
N PHE A 460 28.98 10.02 -33.39
CA PHE A 460 29.96 10.35 -32.35
C PHE A 460 29.90 9.28 -31.26
N THR A 461 31.05 8.79 -30.81
CA THR A 461 31.12 7.97 -29.60
C THR A 461 30.94 8.89 -28.40
N ALA A 462 29.94 8.60 -27.57
CA ALA A 462 29.53 9.47 -26.47
C ALA A 462 29.62 8.78 -25.11
N HIS A 463 29.15 7.55 -25.04
CA HIS A 463 29.03 6.73 -23.85
C HIS A 463 29.52 5.32 -24.13
N ASP A 464 29.86 4.60 -23.07
CA ASP A 464 29.95 3.14 -23.17
C ASP A 464 28.54 2.57 -23.38
N PRO A 465 28.37 1.40 -24.02
CA PRO A 465 27.04 0.85 -24.30
C PRO A 465 26.19 0.61 -23.04
N GLY A 466 26.81 0.49 -21.86
CA GLY A 466 26.13 0.16 -20.62
C GLY A 466 25.65 -1.30 -20.57
N PRO A 467 24.89 -1.67 -19.53
CA PRO A 467 24.42 -3.04 -19.34
C PRO A 467 23.49 -3.51 -20.47
N LEU A 468 23.47 -4.83 -20.69
CA LEU A 468 22.50 -5.47 -21.57
C LEU A 468 21.15 -5.54 -20.86
N ILE A 469 20.12 -5.07 -21.55
CA ILE A 469 18.72 -5.08 -21.13
C ILE A 469 17.99 -6.13 -21.97
N VAL A 470 17.28 -7.03 -21.30
CA VAL A 470 16.41 -8.01 -21.97
C VAL A 470 15.04 -7.36 -22.18
N LEU A 471 14.61 -7.27 -23.43
CA LEU A 471 13.29 -6.76 -23.81
C LEU A 471 12.24 -7.86 -23.64
N ASN A 472 10.96 -7.49 -23.63
CA ASN A 472 9.84 -8.43 -23.41
C ASN A 472 9.80 -9.61 -24.41
N ASP A 473 10.39 -9.43 -25.60
CA ASP A 473 10.50 -10.45 -26.64
C ASP A 473 11.78 -11.31 -26.54
N GLY A 474 12.52 -11.18 -25.43
CA GLY A 474 13.80 -11.87 -25.17
C GLY A 474 15.01 -11.25 -25.87
N THR A 475 14.83 -10.22 -26.70
CA THR A 475 15.95 -9.56 -27.40
C THR A 475 16.82 -8.82 -26.40
N GLN A 476 18.13 -8.97 -26.50
CA GLN A 476 19.08 -8.23 -25.66
C GLN A 476 19.58 -6.98 -26.39
N VAL A 477 19.44 -5.83 -25.74
CA VAL A 477 19.92 -4.54 -26.27
C VAL A 477 20.67 -3.79 -25.18
N HIS A 478 21.70 -3.06 -25.56
CA HIS A 478 22.42 -2.20 -24.63
C HIS A 478 21.57 -0.98 -24.22
N GLY A 479 21.81 -0.46 -23.01
CA GLY A 479 21.12 0.72 -22.49
C GLY A 479 21.53 2.03 -23.15
N GLY A 480 22.72 2.13 -23.74
CA GLY A 480 23.16 3.23 -24.60
C GLY A 480 22.94 4.65 -24.09
N VAL A 481 22.65 5.57 -25.00
CA VAL A 481 22.36 6.99 -24.68
C VAL A 481 20.88 7.18 -24.39
N ARG A 482 20.52 7.28 -23.10
CA ARG A 482 19.14 7.27 -22.60
C ARG A 482 18.46 8.62 -22.64
N VAL A 483 19.19 9.71 -22.48
CA VAL A 483 18.63 11.06 -22.52
C VAL A 483 19.57 12.00 -23.24
N ILE A 484 19.02 12.90 -24.05
CA ILE A 484 19.75 14.02 -24.66
C ILE A 484 18.98 15.30 -24.31
N LYS A 485 19.69 16.36 -23.91
CA LYS A 485 19.08 17.64 -23.57
C LYS A 485 19.88 18.81 -24.15
N LEU A 486 19.20 19.71 -24.85
CA LEU A 486 19.76 21.01 -25.24
C LEU A 486 19.58 21.99 -24.07
N ARG A 487 20.67 22.66 -23.65
CA ARG A 487 20.64 23.71 -22.63
C ARG A 487 19.97 24.98 -23.16
N ALA A 488 19.55 25.83 -22.23
CA ALA A 488 18.88 27.10 -22.54
C ALA A 488 19.72 28.06 -23.40
N ASP A 489 21.05 27.91 -23.40
CA ASP A 489 21.97 28.68 -24.25
C ASP A 489 21.88 28.32 -25.76
N ASN A 490 21.14 27.26 -26.12
CA ASN A 490 21.05 26.69 -27.46
C ASN A 490 22.41 26.36 -28.09
N ARG A 491 23.44 26.18 -27.27
CA ARG A 491 24.82 25.93 -27.68
C ARG A 491 25.44 24.75 -26.97
N THR A 492 24.89 24.32 -25.84
CA THR A 492 25.41 23.19 -25.10
C THR A 492 24.40 22.06 -25.08
N VAL A 493 24.85 20.84 -25.40
CA VAL A 493 24.06 19.62 -25.33
C VAL A 493 24.61 18.75 -24.21
N LEU A 494 23.72 18.17 -23.41
CA LEU A 494 24.03 17.14 -22.43
C LEU A 494 23.51 15.80 -22.93
N THR A 495 24.27 14.73 -22.70
CA THR A 495 23.85 13.36 -22.98
C THR A 495 24.04 12.52 -21.73
N GLY A 496 23.00 11.81 -21.29
CA GLY A 496 23.04 10.87 -20.19
C GLY A 496 23.03 9.43 -20.70
N GLY A 497 23.98 8.61 -20.25
CA GLY A 497 24.14 7.24 -20.69
C GLY A 497 23.74 6.20 -19.65
N ALA A 498 23.54 4.96 -20.12
CA ALA A 498 23.41 3.78 -19.27
C ALA A 498 24.74 3.34 -18.62
N ASP A 499 25.81 4.06 -18.89
CA ASP A 499 27.13 3.94 -18.27
C ASP A 499 27.29 4.86 -17.04
N GLY A 500 26.19 5.47 -16.57
CA GLY A 500 26.14 6.44 -15.46
C GLY A 500 26.93 7.71 -15.66
N CYS A 501 27.29 7.99 -16.92
CA CYS A 501 28.02 9.19 -17.28
C CYS A 501 27.07 10.21 -17.92
N ILE A 502 27.39 11.48 -17.70
CA ILE A 502 26.78 12.63 -18.35
C ILE A 502 27.88 13.34 -19.12
N CYS A 503 27.71 13.45 -20.44
CA CYS A 503 28.68 14.05 -21.34
C CYS A 503 28.19 15.41 -21.83
N SER A 504 29.09 16.40 -21.87
CA SER A 504 28.80 17.75 -22.39
C SER A 504 29.39 17.98 -23.77
N TRP A 505 28.60 18.62 -24.64
CA TRP A 505 28.91 18.86 -26.03
C TRP A 505 28.66 20.32 -26.40
N SER A 506 29.58 20.91 -27.17
CA SER A 506 29.42 22.20 -27.82
C SER A 506 28.73 22.02 -29.17
N LEU A 507 27.69 22.81 -29.40
CA LEU A 507 26.94 22.92 -30.64
C LEU A 507 27.36 24.23 -31.34
N GLU A 508 28.10 24.09 -32.43
CA GLU A 508 28.70 25.19 -33.18
C GLU A 508 28.09 25.33 -34.57
N LYS A 509 28.17 26.54 -35.14
CA LYS A 509 27.87 26.76 -36.56
C LYS A 509 28.97 26.16 -37.44
N VAL A 510 28.64 25.81 -38.68
CA VAL A 510 29.62 25.36 -39.66
C VAL A 510 30.27 26.59 -40.31
N ASP A 511 31.52 26.89 -39.97
CA ASP A 511 32.26 28.08 -40.46
C ASP A 511 32.85 27.92 -41.88
N GLU A 512 32.56 26.82 -42.56
CA GLU A 512 33.03 26.58 -43.92
C GLU A 512 32.24 27.41 -44.95
N LYS A 513 32.87 27.76 -46.08
CA LYS A 513 32.18 28.40 -47.21
C LYS A 513 31.97 27.40 -48.35
N THR A 514 30.89 27.54 -49.09
CA THR A 514 30.65 26.86 -50.38
C THR A 514 31.58 27.46 -51.46
N SER A 515 31.68 26.79 -52.61
CA SER A 515 32.56 27.20 -53.71
C SER A 515 32.25 28.58 -54.30
N ASP A 516 31.03 29.09 -54.07
CA ASP A 516 30.56 30.43 -54.41
C ASP A 516 30.83 31.48 -53.29
N GLY A 517 31.57 31.12 -52.23
CA GLY A 517 31.92 32.01 -51.13
C GLY A 517 30.82 32.19 -50.07
N ALA A 518 29.67 31.55 -50.21
CA ALA A 518 28.59 31.61 -49.21
C ALA A 518 28.90 30.75 -47.96
N PRO A 519 28.49 31.14 -46.75
CA PRO A 519 28.63 30.28 -45.56
C PRO A 519 27.81 28.99 -45.72
N LYS A 520 28.42 27.84 -45.41
CA LYS A 520 27.76 26.53 -45.37
C LYS A 520 26.72 26.52 -44.26
N ARG A 521 25.58 25.91 -44.56
CA ARG A 521 24.45 25.80 -43.64
C ARG A 521 24.53 24.45 -42.93
N GLY A 522 24.44 24.46 -41.60
CA GLY A 522 24.47 23.26 -40.77
C GLY A 522 24.90 23.55 -39.34
N VAL A 523 24.99 22.49 -38.54
CA VAL A 523 25.49 22.49 -37.17
C VAL A 523 26.61 21.46 -37.01
N LYS A 524 27.55 21.74 -36.12
CA LYS A 524 28.67 20.87 -35.77
C LYS A 524 28.59 20.57 -34.28
N LEU A 525 28.60 19.28 -33.93
CA LEU A 525 28.71 18.83 -32.54
C LEU A 525 30.18 18.56 -32.22
N LYS A 526 30.70 19.14 -31.15
CA LYS A 526 32.04 18.88 -30.62
C LYS A 526 31.98 18.47 -29.15
N PRO A 527 32.77 17.48 -28.71
CA PRO A 527 32.97 17.23 -27.28
C PRO A 527 33.57 18.48 -26.61
N MET A 528 33.06 18.84 -25.43
CA MET A 528 33.75 19.79 -24.54
C MET A 528 34.83 19.02 -23.78
N PHE A 529 35.99 19.58 -23.44
CA PHE A 529 37.04 18.87 -22.71
C PHE A 529 37.24 19.50 -21.33
N SER A 530 37.58 18.71 -20.30
CA SER A 530 38.19 19.23 -19.08
C SER A 530 39.67 19.51 -19.34
N ASN A 531 40.32 20.33 -18.51
CA ASN A 531 41.72 20.70 -18.68
C ASN A 531 42.71 19.50 -18.61
N ASP A 532 42.25 18.31 -18.19
CA ASP A 532 43.10 17.13 -17.93
C ASP A 532 42.96 15.97 -18.94
N GLU A 533 41.98 15.96 -19.85
CA GLU A 533 41.80 14.85 -20.81
C GLU A 533 41.58 15.34 -22.24
N MET A 534 42.53 15.03 -23.14
CA MET A 534 42.56 15.53 -24.52
C MET A 534 41.80 14.64 -25.52
N THR A 535 41.05 13.63 -25.05
CA THR A 535 40.35 12.63 -25.90
C THR A 535 38.95 12.26 -25.37
N GLY A 536 37.95 13.15 -25.48
CA GLY A 536 36.53 12.82 -25.24
C GLY A 536 35.68 14.01 -24.77
N PRO A 537 34.34 13.89 -24.73
CA PRO A 537 33.47 14.88 -24.09
C PRO A 537 33.68 14.90 -22.57
N HIS A 538 33.49 16.06 -21.94
CA HIS A 538 33.61 16.27 -20.50
C HIS A 538 32.60 15.37 -19.82
N ARG A 539 33.12 14.39 -19.08
CA ARG A 539 32.36 13.25 -18.57
C ARG A 539 32.21 13.39 -17.07
N PHE A 540 30.98 13.60 -16.63
CA PHE A 540 30.62 13.63 -15.23
C PHE A 540 30.01 12.27 -14.85
N ARG A 541 30.57 11.57 -13.87
CA ARG A 541 30.05 10.27 -13.41
C ARG A 541 29.37 10.45 -12.07
N LEU A 542 28.10 10.04 -11.98
CA LEU A 542 27.40 9.95 -10.71
C LEU A 542 27.93 8.71 -9.97
N ILE A 543 28.51 8.91 -8.80
CA ILE A 543 28.98 7.84 -7.92
C ILE A 543 28.26 8.01 -6.60
N GLN A 544 27.42 7.04 -6.23
CA GLN A 544 26.81 7.01 -4.90
C GLN A 544 27.90 6.68 -3.87
N ALA A 545 28.00 7.47 -2.79
CA ALA A 545 28.95 7.25 -1.71
C ALA A 545 28.47 6.09 -0.80
N THR A 546 28.49 4.84 -1.30
CA THR A 546 28.17 3.64 -0.50
C THR A 546 29.26 2.57 -0.64
N ALA A 547 29.43 1.79 0.44
CA ALA A 547 30.61 1.03 0.83
C ALA A 547 31.15 -0.01 -0.21
N PRO A 548 32.44 -0.40 -0.14
CA PRO A 548 33.22 -1.00 -1.24
C PRO A 548 32.97 -2.50 -1.53
N LEU A 549 31.87 -3.10 -1.06
CA LEU A 549 31.82 -4.56 -0.86
C LEU A 549 31.15 -5.40 -1.95
N GLU A 550 30.45 -4.82 -2.93
CA GLU A 550 30.05 -5.54 -4.12
C GLU A 550 30.22 -4.63 -5.34
N LYS A 551 30.41 -5.24 -6.52
CA LYS A 551 30.51 -4.53 -7.79
C LYS A 551 29.12 -3.99 -8.15
N GLU A 552 28.65 -2.98 -7.41
CA GLU A 552 27.36 -2.32 -7.63
C GLU A 552 27.30 -1.86 -9.09
N SER A 553 26.18 -2.17 -9.76
CA SER A 553 25.95 -1.76 -11.13
C SER A 553 25.95 -0.24 -11.22
N VAL A 554 26.66 0.31 -12.20
CA VAL A 554 26.72 1.76 -12.42
C VAL A 554 25.30 2.29 -12.67
N PRO A 555 24.84 3.35 -11.96
CA PRO A 555 23.48 3.84 -12.08
C PRO A 555 23.22 4.38 -13.49
N MET A 556 22.18 3.91 -14.17
CA MET A 556 21.81 4.38 -15.49
C MET A 556 21.08 5.72 -15.41
N ILE A 557 21.45 6.69 -16.25
CA ILE A 557 20.72 7.96 -16.35
C ILE A 557 19.38 7.73 -17.04
N ARG A 558 18.29 8.24 -16.46
CA ARG A 558 16.90 8.03 -16.91
C ARG A 558 16.14 9.33 -17.12
N GLY A 559 16.39 10.32 -16.27
CA GLY A 559 15.87 11.68 -16.41
C GLY A 559 17.02 12.70 -16.49
N LEU A 560 16.85 13.75 -17.29
CA LEU A 560 17.84 14.84 -17.37
C LEU A 560 17.18 16.15 -17.83
N ASP A 561 17.39 17.22 -17.07
CA ASP A 561 17.03 18.57 -17.48
C ASP A 561 18.05 19.59 -16.98
N SER A 562 18.25 20.65 -17.76
CA SER A 562 19.16 21.74 -17.43
C SER A 562 18.41 22.90 -16.79
N HIS A 563 19.01 23.53 -15.78
CA HIS A 563 18.40 24.65 -15.09
C HIS A 563 18.16 25.82 -16.07
N PRO A 564 16.97 26.44 -16.09
CA PRO A 564 16.64 27.48 -17.08
C PRO A 564 17.45 28.77 -16.91
N LEU A 565 17.85 29.09 -15.67
CA LEU A 565 18.54 30.35 -15.33
C LEU A 565 20.01 30.19 -14.91
N LYS A 566 20.45 28.96 -14.63
CA LYS A 566 21.78 28.66 -14.07
C LYS A 566 22.51 27.79 -15.10
N PRO A 567 23.48 28.35 -15.86
CA PRO A 567 23.97 27.72 -17.08
C PRO A 567 24.76 26.43 -16.88
N VAL A 568 25.27 26.18 -15.67
CA VAL A 568 26.08 25.00 -15.33
C VAL A 568 25.28 23.88 -14.69
N GLU A 569 24.17 24.21 -14.03
CA GLU A 569 23.40 23.32 -13.17
C GLU A 569 22.39 22.48 -13.96
N PHE A 570 22.22 21.24 -13.56
CA PHE A 570 21.24 20.31 -14.12
C PHE A 570 20.79 19.29 -13.08
N VAL A 571 19.61 18.70 -13.28
CA VAL A 571 19.15 17.56 -12.49
C VAL A 571 19.22 16.29 -13.30
N ALA A 572 19.58 15.19 -12.64
CA ALA A 572 19.66 13.87 -13.24
C ALA A 572 18.93 12.84 -12.37
N GLY A 573 17.95 12.14 -12.96
CA GLY A 573 17.28 11.00 -12.33
C GLY A 573 17.91 9.69 -12.78
N THR A 574 18.10 8.73 -11.88
CA THR A 574 18.76 7.45 -12.21
C THR A 574 17.86 6.23 -11.97
N ASP A 575 18.27 5.06 -12.45
CA ASP A 575 17.66 3.78 -12.08
C ASP A 575 17.98 3.33 -10.64
N GLY A 576 18.76 4.13 -9.90
CA GLY A 576 18.82 4.23 -8.44
C GLY A 576 17.49 4.56 -7.77
N CYS A 577 16.49 5.00 -8.53
CA CYS A 577 15.27 5.63 -8.01
C CYS A 577 15.58 6.89 -7.19
N ASP A 578 16.66 7.59 -7.55
CA ASP A 578 17.13 8.82 -6.95
C ASP A 578 17.17 9.98 -7.97
N ILE A 579 17.19 11.21 -7.45
CA ILE A 579 17.36 12.43 -8.25
C ILE A 579 18.52 13.21 -7.68
N TRP A 580 19.45 13.59 -8.55
CA TRP A 580 20.64 14.35 -8.23
C TRP A 580 20.51 15.77 -8.76
N GLU A 581 20.89 16.75 -7.96
CA GLU A 581 21.27 18.07 -8.45
C GLU A 581 22.79 18.07 -8.69
N VAL A 582 23.18 18.52 -9.87
CA VAL A 582 24.58 18.51 -10.29
C VAL A 582 24.99 19.93 -10.71
N ASP A 583 25.85 20.52 -9.89
CA ASP A 583 26.53 21.78 -10.11
C ASP A 583 28.06 21.62 -9.85
N ARG A 584 28.70 22.48 -9.05
CA ARG A 584 30.08 22.25 -8.57
C ARG A 584 30.16 21.22 -7.44
N ASP A 585 29.10 21.04 -6.65
CA ASP A 585 29.01 20.12 -5.51
C ASP A 585 27.77 19.22 -5.63
N PRO A 586 27.86 18.12 -6.40
CA PRO A 586 26.73 17.25 -6.70
C PRO A 586 26.11 16.65 -5.43
N ARG A 587 24.78 16.74 -5.30
CA ARG A 587 24.03 16.20 -4.15
C ARG A 587 22.80 15.40 -4.58
N VAL A 588 22.41 14.44 -3.76
CA VAL A 588 21.15 13.71 -3.93
C VAL A 588 20.02 14.52 -3.29
N MET A 589 18.98 14.80 -4.06
CA MET A 589 17.81 15.57 -3.65
C MET A 589 16.63 14.67 -3.26
N ILE A 590 16.48 13.54 -3.95
CA ILE A 590 15.43 12.54 -3.69
C ILE A 590 16.08 11.16 -3.68
N GLU A 591 15.72 10.34 -2.71
CA GLU A 591 16.20 8.98 -2.54
C GLU A 591 15.03 7.99 -2.50
N GLY A 592 15.26 6.77 -2.97
CA GLY A 592 14.23 5.73 -3.01
C GLY A 592 14.79 4.33 -3.17
N HIS A 593 13.90 3.34 -3.17
CA HIS A 593 14.27 1.93 -3.34
C HIS A 593 14.25 1.50 -4.80
N GLN A 594 15.22 0.67 -5.18
CA GLN A 594 15.33 0.08 -6.53
C GLN A 594 14.50 -1.22 -6.69
N GLY A 595 14.05 -1.80 -5.58
CA GLY A 595 13.29 -3.04 -5.53
C GLY A 595 12.08 -2.89 -4.63
N ASP A 596 11.18 -3.86 -4.75
CA ASP A 596 9.86 -3.79 -4.13
C ASP A 596 9.98 -3.67 -2.59
N VAL A 597 9.14 -2.82 -2.00
CA VAL A 597 9.21 -2.44 -0.58
C VAL A 597 8.01 -3.01 0.16
N TYR A 598 8.25 -4.03 0.98
CA TYR A 598 7.18 -4.77 1.67
C TYR A 598 6.93 -4.31 3.10
N CYS A 599 7.89 -3.63 3.72
CA CYS A 599 7.83 -3.34 5.14
C CYS A 599 8.43 -1.97 5.50
N CYS A 600 7.85 -1.38 6.52
CA CYS A 600 8.38 -0.23 7.23
C CYS A 600 8.23 -0.44 8.75
N ALA A 601 9.12 0.17 9.53
CA ALA A 601 9.03 0.18 10.98
C ALA A 601 9.30 1.61 11.50
N ALA A 602 8.48 2.04 12.45
CA ALA A 602 8.70 3.28 13.18
C ALA A 602 9.73 3.05 14.29
N HIS A 603 10.61 4.02 14.51
CA HIS A 603 11.45 4.01 15.70
C HIS A 603 10.54 4.22 16.94
N PRO A 604 10.72 3.46 18.03
CA PRO A 604 9.76 3.46 19.15
C PRO A 604 9.78 4.72 20.03
N ALA A 605 10.91 5.44 20.05
CA ALA A 605 11.10 6.64 20.88
C ALA A 605 11.24 7.94 20.06
N ASP A 606 12.06 7.94 19.03
CA ASP A 606 12.18 9.07 18.10
C ASP A 606 11.01 9.11 17.10
N ALA A 607 10.13 10.11 17.25
CA ALA A 607 8.96 10.31 16.42
C ALA A 607 9.28 10.71 14.96
N SER A 608 10.51 11.14 14.69
CA SER A 608 10.94 11.50 13.33
C SER A 608 11.56 10.34 12.58
N VAL A 609 11.97 9.26 13.25
CA VAL A 609 12.78 8.21 12.62
C VAL A 609 11.94 6.99 12.22
N PHE A 610 12.15 6.51 11.00
CA PHE A 610 11.61 5.24 10.53
C PHE A 610 12.60 4.51 9.63
N ALA A 611 12.40 3.20 9.44
CA ALA A 611 13.23 2.38 8.58
C ALA A 611 12.39 1.61 7.57
N THR A 612 12.97 1.39 6.39
CA THR A 612 12.39 0.57 5.32
C THR A 612 13.43 -0.37 4.75
N ALA A 613 12.98 -1.51 4.23
CA ALA A 613 13.84 -2.48 3.58
C ALA A 613 13.18 -3.03 2.31
N SER A 614 13.99 -3.32 1.30
CA SER A 614 13.49 -3.73 -0.02
C SER A 614 14.08 -5.04 -0.52
N GLU A 615 13.47 -5.53 -1.59
CA GLU A 615 13.97 -6.69 -2.30
C GLU A 615 15.31 -6.44 -3.02
N ALA A 616 15.76 -5.19 -3.14
CA ALA A 616 17.09 -4.83 -3.65
C ALA A 616 18.21 -5.03 -2.61
N HIS A 617 17.94 -5.77 -1.53
CA HIS A 617 18.88 -6.08 -0.45
C HIS A 617 19.32 -4.86 0.39
N ARG A 618 18.64 -3.72 0.27
CA ARG A 618 19.03 -2.48 0.93
C ARG A 618 18.05 -2.14 2.05
N VAL A 619 18.59 -1.78 3.22
CA VAL A 619 17.86 -1.15 4.32
C VAL A 619 18.20 0.35 4.32
N MET A 620 17.20 1.18 4.59
CA MET A 620 17.32 2.63 4.65
C MET A 620 16.66 3.14 5.95
N LEU A 621 17.37 4.03 6.65
CA LEU A 621 16.93 4.75 7.83
C LEU A 621 16.64 6.19 7.43
N TRP A 622 15.49 6.71 7.84
CA TRP A 622 14.95 7.98 7.37
C TRP A 622 14.62 8.89 8.55
N ASP A 623 14.72 10.21 8.32
CA ASP A 623 14.18 11.24 9.19
C ASP A 623 12.96 11.86 8.46
N ALA A 624 11.76 11.49 8.89
CA ALA A 624 10.48 12.02 8.42
C ALA A 624 10.34 13.52 8.68
N GLY A 625 11.05 14.04 9.69
CA GLY A 625 11.10 15.46 9.96
C GLY A 625 11.85 16.17 8.84
N ARG A 626 13.13 15.87 8.66
CA ARG A 626 14.00 16.51 7.67
C ARG A 626 13.71 16.09 6.23
N ARG A 627 12.98 14.98 6.04
CA ARG A 627 12.64 14.37 4.75
C ARG A 627 13.90 13.90 4.02
N GLU A 628 14.84 13.30 4.77
CA GLU A 628 16.15 12.84 4.28
C GLU A 628 16.42 11.39 4.70
N MET A 629 17.23 10.67 3.92
CA MET A 629 17.80 9.41 4.38
C MET A 629 18.98 9.69 5.31
N LEU A 630 18.90 9.17 6.54
CA LEU A 630 19.99 9.26 7.52
C LEU A 630 21.12 8.28 7.19
N ARG A 631 20.76 7.06 6.75
CA ARG A 631 21.72 5.99 6.47
C ARG A 631 21.13 4.90 5.59
N SER A 632 21.99 4.23 4.83
CA SER A 632 21.67 2.98 4.14
C SER A 632 22.74 1.91 4.34
N ALA A 633 22.35 0.64 4.20
CA ALA A 633 23.25 -0.49 4.22
C ALA A 633 22.78 -1.60 3.27
N SER A 634 23.73 -2.27 2.60
CA SER A 634 23.47 -3.48 1.83
C SER A 634 23.55 -4.71 2.73
N MET A 635 22.50 -5.51 2.74
CA MET A 635 22.34 -6.68 3.60
C MET A 635 22.91 -7.95 2.99
N GLY A 636 23.08 -7.99 1.66
CA GLY A 636 23.46 -9.18 0.90
C GLY A 636 22.34 -10.23 0.78
N PHE A 637 21.09 -9.86 1.07
CA PHE A 637 19.91 -10.70 0.86
C PHE A 637 18.61 -9.89 0.73
N VAL A 638 17.63 -10.47 0.03
CA VAL A 638 16.27 -9.91 -0.15
C VAL A 638 15.59 -9.75 1.19
N CYS A 639 15.31 -8.49 1.59
CA CYS A 639 14.62 -8.16 2.82
C CYS A 639 13.10 -8.16 2.62
N ARG A 640 12.34 -8.63 3.61
CA ARG A 640 10.88 -8.79 3.58
C ARG A 640 10.20 -8.21 4.82
N SER A 641 10.86 -8.28 5.98
CA SER A 641 10.33 -7.81 7.26
C SER A 641 11.38 -6.99 8.01
N ILE A 642 10.91 -6.05 8.84
CA ILE A 642 11.76 -5.13 9.61
C ILE A 642 11.11 -4.79 10.96
N ALA A 643 11.91 -4.67 12.02
CA ALA A 643 11.42 -4.26 13.34
C ALA A 643 12.51 -3.58 14.19
N PHE A 644 12.17 -2.48 14.84
CA PHE A 644 12.97 -1.90 15.90
C PHE A 644 12.75 -2.63 17.23
N SER A 645 13.79 -2.68 18.06
CA SER A 645 13.63 -3.05 19.46
C SER A 645 12.82 -1.99 20.20
N GLU A 646 11.95 -2.38 21.13
CA GLU A 646 11.10 -1.45 21.88
C GLU A 646 11.84 -0.72 23.02
N GLU A 647 13.04 -1.17 23.34
CA GLU A 647 13.94 -0.55 24.31
C GLU A 647 15.39 -0.68 23.85
N GLU A 648 16.27 0.11 24.47
CA GLU A 648 17.71 0.02 24.27
C GLU A 648 18.26 -1.25 24.92
N PHE A 649 19.20 -1.88 24.23
CA PHE A 649 19.91 -3.05 24.72
C PHE A 649 21.40 -2.74 24.91
N PRO A 650 22.02 -3.30 25.95
CA PRO A 650 23.44 -3.15 26.13
C PRO A 650 24.24 -3.82 25.03
N SER A 651 25.30 -3.16 24.56
CA SER A 651 26.15 -3.69 23.49
C SER A 651 26.80 -5.05 23.83
N ARG A 652 26.99 -5.33 25.13
CA ARG A 652 27.52 -6.60 25.65
C ARG A 652 26.59 -7.79 25.46
N CYS A 653 25.33 -7.57 25.09
CA CYS A 653 24.37 -8.65 24.86
C CYS A 653 24.76 -9.50 23.65
N VAL A 654 25.69 -9.06 22.80
CA VAL A 654 26.20 -9.82 21.64
C VAL A 654 27.68 -10.18 21.84
N PRO A 655 28.05 -11.48 21.94
CA PRO A 655 29.42 -11.90 22.15
C PRO A 655 30.37 -11.45 21.02
N GLY A 656 31.51 -10.85 21.38
CA GLY A 656 32.57 -10.50 20.42
C GLY A 656 32.42 -9.15 19.69
N TRP A 657 31.36 -8.38 19.96
CA TRP A 657 31.17 -7.03 19.44
C TRP A 657 31.37 -5.99 20.55
N GLN A 658 32.32 -5.07 20.35
CA GLN A 658 32.56 -3.92 21.22
C GLN A 658 32.38 -2.65 20.39
N PRO A 659 31.23 -1.96 20.47
CA PRO A 659 31.08 -0.68 19.81
C PRO A 659 31.95 0.39 20.47
N ARG A 660 32.15 1.48 19.74
CA ARG A 660 32.71 2.73 20.27
C ARG A 660 31.66 3.58 21.04
N GLY A 661 30.50 3.04 21.40
CA GLY A 661 29.36 3.73 22.03
C GLY A 661 28.52 2.81 22.92
N GLY A 662 27.73 3.37 23.84
CA GLY A 662 26.98 2.63 24.88
C GLY A 662 25.75 1.85 24.41
N ASP A 663 24.81 1.62 25.32
CA ASP A 663 23.51 0.96 25.07
C ASP A 663 22.77 1.64 23.89
N GLY A 664 22.02 0.86 23.08
CA GLY A 664 21.36 1.40 21.89
C GLY A 664 20.21 0.53 21.36
N TYR A 665 19.43 1.08 20.44
CA TYR A 665 18.35 0.35 19.77
C TYR A 665 18.88 -0.62 18.72
N HIS A 666 18.21 -1.76 18.58
CA HIS A 666 18.51 -2.78 17.57
C HIS A 666 17.47 -2.73 16.45
N LEU A 667 17.88 -3.05 15.22
CA LEU A 667 17.03 -3.15 14.04
C LEU A 667 17.12 -4.56 13.44
N ALA A 668 16.05 -5.34 13.53
CA ALA A 668 15.98 -6.68 12.94
C ALA A 668 15.44 -6.64 11.51
N LEU A 669 15.99 -7.49 10.64
CA LEU A 669 15.66 -7.61 9.21
C LEU A 669 15.53 -9.08 8.82
N GLY A 670 14.37 -9.47 8.31
CA GLY A 670 14.07 -10.83 7.85
C GLY A 670 14.00 -10.90 6.33
N GLY A 671 14.37 -12.04 5.75
CA GLY A 671 14.44 -12.22 4.29
C GLY A 671 13.80 -13.50 3.75
N LYS A 672 13.72 -13.65 2.42
CA LYS A 672 12.99 -14.73 1.70
C LYS A 672 13.46 -16.18 1.95
N SER A 673 14.59 -16.41 2.62
CA SER A 673 15.23 -17.74 2.74
C SER A 673 15.65 -18.07 4.17
N GLY A 674 14.84 -17.64 5.14
CA GLY A 674 15.08 -17.81 6.57
C GLY A 674 16.22 -16.95 7.12
N ARG A 675 16.83 -16.10 6.28
CA ARG A 675 17.89 -15.19 6.68
C ARG A 675 17.32 -14.11 7.58
N LEU A 676 17.92 -13.95 8.74
CA LEU A 676 17.65 -12.89 9.70
C LEU A 676 18.95 -12.18 10.04
N ALA A 677 18.93 -10.86 10.09
CA ALA A 677 20.04 -10.06 10.58
C ALA A 677 19.53 -9.07 11.60
N VAL A 678 20.34 -8.78 12.62
CA VAL A 678 20.10 -7.71 13.57
C VAL A 678 21.24 -6.72 13.44
N LEU A 679 20.90 -5.45 13.36
CA LEU A 679 21.82 -4.33 13.24
C LEU A 679 21.74 -3.42 14.46
N ASP A 680 22.80 -2.67 14.71
CA ASP A 680 22.72 -1.46 15.53
C ASP A 680 21.92 -0.40 14.76
N ALA A 681 20.85 0.12 15.35
CA ALA A 681 19.93 1.02 14.64
C ALA A 681 20.59 2.33 14.19
N SER A 682 21.54 2.86 14.97
CA SER A 682 22.17 4.16 14.71
C SER A 682 23.24 4.10 13.62
N THR A 683 23.98 2.98 13.55
CA THR A 683 25.11 2.78 12.65
C THR A 683 24.81 1.84 11.48
N LEU A 684 23.70 1.10 11.53
CA LEU A 684 23.36 -0.01 10.63
C LEU A 684 24.46 -1.08 10.50
N GLN A 685 25.36 -1.18 11.50
CA GLN A 685 26.38 -2.23 11.54
C GLN A 685 25.75 -3.55 12.01
N PRO A 686 26.10 -4.69 11.38
CA PRO A 686 25.54 -5.98 11.77
C PRO A 686 26.03 -6.43 13.15
N LEU A 687 25.09 -6.77 14.02
CA LEU A 687 25.30 -7.35 15.34
C LEU A 687 25.31 -8.88 15.26
N VAL A 688 24.28 -9.46 14.64
CA VAL A 688 24.16 -10.91 14.49
C VAL A 688 23.47 -11.28 13.17
N ARG A 689 23.80 -12.45 12.63
CA ARG A 689 23.13 -13.07 11.48
C ARG A 689 22.69 -14.48 11.85
N LEU A 690 21.44 -14.80 11.56
CA LEU A 690 20.76 -16.02 11.97
C LEU A 690 20.07 -16.67 10.76
N ARG A 691 19.81 -17.99 10.85
CA ARG A 691 19.15 -18.76 9.79
C ARG A 691 18.49 -20.06 10.29
N ASP A 692 17.69 -19.97 11.36
CA ASP A 692 16.98 -21.14 11.90
C ASP A 692 15.67 -21.46 11.17
N ALA A 693 15.07 -20.47 10.51
CA ALA A 693 13.88 -20.65 9.69
C ALA A 693 14.24 -21.30 8.36
N ALA A 694 13.39 -22.21 7.89
CA ALA A 694 13.60 -22.90 6.61
C ALA A 694 13.15 -22.05 5.41
N GLU A 695 12.14 -21.21 5.61
CA GLU A 695 11.53 -20.37 4.58
C GLU A 695 11.58 -18.88 4.94
N GLY A 696 10.97 -18.03 4.11
CA GLY A 696 11.02 -16.58 4.27
C GLY A 696 10.44 -16.08 5.60
N ILE A 697 11.09 -15.08 6.18
CA ILE A 697 10.61 -14.41 7.40
C ILE A 697 9.70 -13.25 7.00
N SER A 698 8.40 -13.45 7.18
CA SER A 698 7.32 -12.54 6.78
C SER A 698 7.09 -11.41 7.78
N GLU A 699 7.30 -11.66 9.07
CA GLU A 699 7.01 -10.68 10.14
C GLU A 699 8.07 -10.75 11.25
N LEU A 700 8.42 -9.59 11.81
CA LEU A 700 9.33 -9.45 12.95
C LEU A 700 8.72 -8.53 14.00
N LYS A 701 8.82 -8.90 15.28
CA LYS A 701 8.37 -8.05 16.40
C LYS A 701 9.20 -8.30 17.65
N TYR A 702 9.70 -7.23 18.25
CA TYR A 702 10.28 -7.29 19.58
C TYR A 702 9.19 -7.30 20.65
N SER A 703 9.45 -8.00 21.75
CA SER A 703 8.58 -7.96 22.92
C SER A 703 8.56 -6.55 23.54
N PRO A 704 7.42 -6.14 24.12
CA PRO A 704 7.28 -4.80 24.69
C PRO A 704 8.20 -4.55 25.88
N PRO A 705 8.41 -3.27 26.25
CA PRO A 705 9.22 -2.91 27.40
C PRO A 705 8.64 -3.53 28.69
N GLY A 706 9.46 -4.29 29.44
CA GLY A 706 9.02 -5.03 30.63
C GLY A 706 8.50 -6.44 30.35
N GLY A 707 8.44 -6.85 29.08
CA GLY A 707 8.17 -8.23 28.65
C GLY A 707 9.39 -9.16 28.74
N PRO A 708 9.38 -10.30 28.04
CA PRO A 708 10.43 -11.33 28.14
C PRO A 708 11.75 -11.00 27.42
N ARG A 709 11.91 -9.81 26.81
CA ARG A 709 13.11 -9.38 26.07
C ARG A 709 13.50 -10.36 24.95
N VAL A 710 12.54 -10.62 24.06
CA VAL A 710 12.72 -11.53 22.92
C VAL A 710 12.32 -10.88 21.59
N LEU A 711 12.93 -11.34 20.51
CA LEU A 711 12.53 -11.06 19.14
C LEU A 711 11.69 -12.25 18.62
N ALA A 712 10.47 -11.99 18.19
CA ALA A 712 9.65 -12.94 17.45
C ALA A 712 9.87 -12.79 15.93
N ALA A 713 10.06 -13.91 15.25
CA ALA A 713 10.16 -14.00 13.81
C ALA A 713 9.13 -15.00 13.26
N GLY A 714 8.12 -14.48 12.55
CA GLY A 714 7.13 -15.25 11.82
C GLY A 714 7.69 -15.71 10.49
N SER A 715 7.48 -16.98 10.16
CA SER A 715 8.08 -17.61 8.99
C SER A 715 7.03 -18.28 8.11
N ASN A 716 7.31 -18.34 6.81
CA ASN A 716 6.52 -19.06 5.83
C ASN A 716 6.53 -20.58 6.06
N ASP A 717 7.45 -21.10 6.88
CA ASP A 717 7.45 -22.50 7.32
C ASP A 717 6.44 -22.81 8.44
N LEU A 718 5.40 -21.97 8.60
CA LEU A 718 4.25 -22.12 9.50
C LEU A 718 4.60 -21.97 11.00
N ARG A 719 5.76 -21.40 11.33
CA ARG A 719 6.27 -21.31 12.71
C ARG A 719 6.61 -19.89 13.10
N VAL A 720 6.54 -19.64 14.41
CA VAL A 720 7.13 -18.44 15.02
C VAL A 720 8.36 -18.82 15.84
N TYR A 721 9.49 -18.20 15.53
CA TYR A 721 10.76 -18.37 16.22
C TYR A 721 10.95 -17.26 17.24
N LEU A 722 11.32 -17.61 18.48
CA LEU A 722 11.56 -16.65 19.55
C LEU A 722 13.04 -16.63 19.94
N TYR A 723 13.69 -15.48 19.81
CA TYR A 723 15.12 -15.28 20.08
C TYR A 723 15.33 -14.41 21.31
N GLY A 724 16.16 -14.86 22.26
CA GLY A 724 16.43 -14.13 23.51
C GLY A 724 17.46 -13.02 23.29
N VAL A 725 17.05 -11.76 23.38
CA VAL A 725 17.94 -10.62 23.08
C VAL A 725 19.10 -10.54 24.08
N ASP A 726 18.82 -10.72 25.38
CA ASP A 726 19.85 -10.73 26.43
C ASP A 726 20.76 -11.97 26.37
N ARG A 727 20.41 -12.97 25.56
CA ARG A 727 21.18 -14.20 25.35
C ARG A 727 21.90 -14.19 23.99
N GLY A 728 22.24 -13.01 23.46
CA GLY A 728 22.90 -12.90 22.17
C GLY A 728 22.07 -13.41 20.99
N TYR A 729 20.75 -13.27 21.08
CA TYR A 729 19.80 -13.80 20.10
C TYR A 729 19.85 -15.33 19.93
N GLU A 730 20.16 -16.08 20.99
CA GLU A 730 19.94 -17.51 21.02
C GLU A 730 18.46 -17.85 20.85
N LEU A 731 18.17 -18.92 20.09
CA LEU A 731 16.81 -19.40 19.90
C LEU A 731 16.28 -20.01 21.20
N VAL A 732 15.23 -19.39 21.76
CA VAL A 732 14.57 -19.80 23.00
C VAL A 732 13.60 -20.95 22.75
N CYS A 733 12.66 -20.76 21.81
CA CYS A 733 11.69 -21.79 21.45
C CYS A 733 11.05 -21.51 20.09
N ARG A 734 10.23 -22.48 19.63
CA ARG A 734 9.44 -22.40 18.40
C ARG A 734 7.96 -22.60 18.75
N CYS A 735 7.10 -21.75 18.22
CA CYS A 735 5.66 -21.90 18.30
C CYS A 735 5.20 -22.71 17.08
N VAL A 736 4.51 -23.83 17.31
CA VAL A 736 4.12 -24.79 16.26
C VAL A 736 2.64 -25.12 16.40
N GLY A 737 1.83 -24.79 15.39
CA GLY A 737 0.40 -25.10 15.37
C GLY A 737 -0.40 -24.45 14.25
N HIS A 738 0.14 -23.41 13.60
CA HIS A 738 -0.48 -22.78 12.43
C HIS A 738 -0.58 -23.72 11.24
N SER A 739 -1.64 -23.55 10.45
CA SER A 739 -1.84 -24.28 9.20
C SER A 739 -1.47 -23.47 7.96
N GLY A 740 -1.28 -22.15 8.10
CA GLY A 740 -0.80 -21.25 7.06
C GLY A 740 0.55 -20.61 7.36
N THR A 741 1.09 -19.92 6.37
CA THR A 741 2.28 -19.07 6.52
C THR A 741 1.95 -17.92 7.47
N ILE A 742 2.85 -17.62 8.40
CA ILE A 742 2.63 -16.51 9.34
C ILE A 742 2.61 -15.19 8.59
N GLU A 743 1.69 -14.29 8.90
CA GLU A 743 1.56 -12.97 8.25
C GLU A 743 1.76 -11.82 9.24
N HIS A 744 1.17 -11.93 10.44
CA HIS A 744 1.20 -10.87 11.44
C HIS A 744 1.41 -11.43 12.83
N ILE A 745 2.04 -10.63 13.69
CA ILE A 745 2.37 -10.98 15.07
C ILE A 745 2.13 -9.76 15.95
N ASP A 746 1.51 -9.96 17.12
CA ASP A 746 1.44 -8.92 18.15
C ASP A 746 1.73 -9.48 19.54
N TRP A 747 2.33 -8.64 20.36
CA TRP A 747 2.57 -8.93 21.76
C TRP A 747 1.48 -8.33 22.64
N SER A 748 1.09 -9.08 23.66
CA SER A 748 0.33 -8.51 24.77
C SER A 748 1.25 -7.86 25.79
N LEU A 749 0.73 -6.86 26.49
CA LEU A 749 1.22 -6.45 27.78
C LEU A 749 1.03 -7.59 28.81
N PRO A 750 1.69 -7.55 29.98
CA PRO A 750 1.51 -8.57 31.01
C PRO A 750 0.01 -8.82 31.29
N VAL A 751 -0.43 -10.06 31.05
CA VAL A 751 -1.84 -10.43 31.00
C VAL A 751 -2.47 -10.33 32.39
N GLU A 752 -3.59 -9.62 32.50
CA GLU A 752 -4.50 -9.72 33.64
C GLU A 752 -5.41 -10.93 33.43
N GLY A 753 -4.89 -12.13 33.72
CA GLY A 753 -5.55 -13.39 33.35
C GLY A 753 -5.73 -14.37 34.52
N PRO A 754 -6.21 -15.59 34.23
CA PRO A 754 -6.35 -16.65 35.23
C PRO A 754 -5.01 -16.91 35.95
N PRO A 755 -5.02 -17.49 37.17
CA PRO A 755 -3.84 -17.57 38.04
C PRO A 755 -2.55 -18.11 37.39
N GLY A 756 -2.68 -18.99 36.38
CA GLY A 756 -1.54 -19.57 35.66
C GLY A 756 -0.83 -18.65 34.64
N LEU A 757 -1.50 -17.58 34.16
CA LEU A 757 -0.98 -16.66 33.16
C LEU A 757 -0.91 -15.19 33.64
N ARG A 758 -1.42 -14.90 34.84
CA ARG A 758 -1.42 -13.55 35.41
C ARG A 758 0.00 -12.97 35.51
N GLY A 759 0.21 -11.77 34.97
CA GLY A 759 1.51 -11.09 34.94
C GLY A 759 2.49 -11.61 33.88
N ARG A 760 2.05 -12.45 32.93
CA ARG A 760 2.88 -12.93 31.80
C ARG A 760 2.43 -12.30 30.50
N CYS A 761 3.36 -12.00 29.59
CA CYS A 761 3.01 -11.66 28.20
C CYS A 761 2.71 -12.93 27.41
N ILE A 762 1.70 -12.86 26.54
CA ILE A 762 1.44 -13.81 25.45
C ILE A 762 1.69 -13.15 24.09
N LEU A 763 1.86 -13.98 23.08
CA LEU A 763 2.01 -13.60 21.68
C LEU A 763 0.78 -14.09 20.90
N GLN A 764 0.20 -13.25 20.03
CA GLN A 764 -0.71 -13.72 18.98
C GLN A 764 -0.04 -13.70 17.62
N ALA A 765 -0.47 -14.61 16.75
CA ALA A 765 -0.07 -14.61 15.35
C ALA A 765 -1.26 -14.95 14.44
N ASN A 766 -1.29 -14.33 13.27
CA ASN A 766 -2.23 -14.61 12.20
C ASN A 766 -1.52 -15.33 11.04
N ASP A 767 -2.25 -16.17 10.33
CA ASP A 767 -1.75 -16.88 9.15
C ASP A 767 -2.65 -16.76 7.91
N THR A 768 -2.11 -17.17 6.76
CA THR A 768 -2.82 -17.24 5.47
C THR A 768 -4.02 -18.19 5.46
N SER A 769 -4.12 -19.10 6.42
CA SER A 769 -5.28 -19.99 6.60
C SER A 769 -6.38 -19.36 7.46
N ARG A 770 -6.25 -18.06 7.76
CA ARG A 770 -7.18 -17.25 8.52
C ARG A 770 -7.32 -17.68 9.98
N GLU A 771 -6.26 -18.27 10.54
CA GLU A 771 -6.18 -18.65 11.94
C GLU A 771 -5.54 -17.54 12.76
N SER A 772 -6.05 -17.30 13.96
CA SER A 772 -5.42 -16.44 14.96
C SER A 772 -5.16 -17.28 16.21
N LEU A 773 -3.89 -17.53 16.52
CA LEU A 773 -3.46 -18.40 17.62
C LEU A 773 -2.61 -17.64 18.62
N CYS A 774 -2.70 -18.02 19.90
CA CYS A 774 -1.93 -17.42 20.99
C CYS A 774 -0.90 -18.38 21.58
N TRP A 775 0.24 -17.85 22.05
CA TRP A 775 1.39 -18.63 22.51
C TRP A 775 1.98 -18.06 23.80
N ASP A 776 2.45 -18.95 24.69
CA ASP A 776 3.33 -18.59 25.81
C ASP A 776 4.77 -18.48 25.30
N PRO A 777 5.36 -17.27 25.29
CA PRO A 777 6.67 -17.02 24.68
C PRO A 777 7.83 -17.68 25.41
N ARG A 778 7.63 -18.18 26.63
CA ARG A 778 8.69 -18.87 27.39
C ARG A 778 8.75 -20.36 27.05
N SER A 779 7.60 -20.96 26.76
CA SER A 779 7.47 -22.41 26.56
C SER A 779 7.20 -22.80 25.11
N GLY A 780 6.78 -21.85 24.26
CA GLY A 780 6.31 -22.11 22.90
C GLY A 780 5.00 -22.92 22.86
N ARG A 781 4.32 -23.07 24.01
CA ARG A 781 3.06 -23.80 24.09
C ARG A 781 1.90 -22.90 23.70
N GLN A 782 0.95 -23.47 22.96
CA GLN A 782 -0.26 -22.77 22.58
C GLN A 782 -1.10 -22.47 23.82
N VAL A 783 -1.58 -21.23 23.90
CA VAL A 783 -2.53 -20.79 24.90
C VAL A 783 -3.93 -20.98 24.35
N THR A 784 -4.68 -21.92 24.92
CA THR A 784 -6.04 -22.29 24.47
C THR A 784 -7.15 -21.73 25.37
N SER A 785 -6.80 -21.11 26.51
CA SER A 785 -7.75 -20.39 27.34
C SER A 785 -8.24 -19.12 26.61
N ASN A 786 -9.40 -18.61 27.02
CA ASN A 786 -9.96 -17.39 26.44
C ASN A 786 -9.03 -16.18 26.69
N GLN A 787 -8.63 -15.49 25.61
CA GLN A 787 -7.73 -14.33 25.61
C GLN A 787 -8.44 -13.00 25.31
N ARG A 788 -9.78 -12.94 25.39
CA ARG A 788 -10.56 -11.74 25.06
C ARG A 788 -10.20 -10.50 25.88
N ASP A 789 -9.69 -10.69 27.08
CA ASP A 789 -9.29 -9.63 28.01
C ASP A 789 -7.76 -9.37 27.99
N ALA A 790 -7.03 -10.00 27.07
CA ALA A 790 -5.62 -9.71 26.89
C ALA A 790 -5.45 -8.25 26.40
N SER A 791 -4.61 -7.50 27.11
CA SER A 791 -4.26 -6.13 26.73
C SER A 791 -3.13 -6.14 25.71
N TRP A 792 -3.45 -5.84 24.45
CA TRP A 792 -2.47 -5.87 23.36
C TRP A 792 -1.63 -4.59 23.28
N TYR A 793 -0.30 -4.76 23.20
CA TYR A 793 0.66 -3.65 23.13
C TYR A 793 0.56 -2.91 21.80
N THR A 794 0.63 -3.66 20.71
CA THR A 794 0.35 -3.22 19.34
C THR A 794 -0.87 -3.95 18.79
N TRP A 795 -1.43 -3.41 17.71
CA TRP A 795 -2.37 -4.16 16.90
C TRP A 795 -2.00 -3.99 15.42
N THR A 796 -1.39 -5.03 14.87
CA THR A 796 -0.97 -5.19 13.48
C THR A 796 -1.52 -6.47 12.83
N CYS A 797 -2.10 -7.37 13.62
CA CYS A 797 -2.93 -8.49 13.17
C CYS A 797 -4.22 -8.01 12.47
N THR A 798 -4.45 -8.47 11.24
CA THR A 798 -5.66 -8.20 10.42
C THR A 798 -6.92 -8.95 10.88
N LEU A 799 -6.74 -9.95 11.74
CA LEU A 799 -7.80 -10.78 12.31
C LEU A 799 -7.87 -10.58 13.82
N GLY A 800 -9.10 -10.55 14.34
CA GLY A 800 -9.42 -10.40 15.75
C GLY A 800 -10.59 -9.45 15.96
N PHE A 801 -11.18 -9.51 17.16
CA PHE A 801 -12.37 -8.73 17.50
C PHE A 801 -12.26 -7.22 17.19
N PRO A 802 -11.23 -6.48 17.63
CA PRO A 802 -11.19 -5.02 17.47
C PRO A 802 -10.85 -4.56 16.04
N VAL A 803 -10.75 -5.49 15.09
CA VAL A 803 -10.49 -5.18 13.66
C VAL A 803 -11.43 -5.94 12.72
N MET A 804 -12.45 -6.63 13.23
CA MET A 804 -13.32 -7.46 12.38
C MET A 804 -14.06 -6.64 11.30
N GLY A 805 -14.23 -5.34 11.50
CA GLY A 805 -14.90 -4.42 10.58
C GLY A 805 -14.03 -3.77 9.51
N ILE A 806 -12.72 -4.07 9.44
CA ILE A 806 -11.82 -3.48 8.43
C ILE A 806 -12.05 -4.05 7.01
N TRP A 807 -12.74 -5.19 6.94
CA TRP A 807 -12.87 -6.00 5.73
C TRP A 807 -14.08 -5.55 4.92
N PRO A 808 -13.92 -5.29 3.62
CA PRO A 808 -15.06 -5.12 2.72
C PRO A 808 -15.97 -6.36 2.69
N ASP A 809 -17.26 -6.16 2.41
CA ASP A 809 -18.27 -7.23 2.37
C ASP A 809 -17.90 -8.38 1.41
N ASP A 810 -17.39 -8.04 0.23
CA ASP A 810 -17.00 -8.96 -0.84
C ASP A 810 -15.56 -9.47 -0.74
N SER A 811 -14.86 -9.10 0.33
CA SER A 811 -13.45 -9.41 0.49
C SER A 811 -13.17 -10.93 0.47
N ASP A 812 -12.03 -11.35 -0.05
CA ASP A 812 -11.59 -12.74 0.03
C ASP A 812 -10.64 -13.00 1.21
N GLY A 813 -10.43 -12.01 2.08
CA GLY A 813 -9.51 -12.09 3.21
C GLY A 813 -8.04 -11.86 2.86
N THR A 814 -7.72 -11.52 1.60
CA THR A 814 -6.37 -11.12 1.17
C THR A 814 -6.26 -9.63 0.87
N ASP A 815 -7.40 -8.94 0.69
CA ASP A 815 -7.43 -7.54 0.26
C ASP A 815 -6.73 -6.56 1.21
N VAL A 816 -6.62 -6.87 2.51
CA VAL A 816 -5.98 -6.00 3.51
C VAL A 816 -4.61 -6.56 3.90
N ASN A 817 -3.55 -5.91 3.40
CA ASN A 817 -2.15 -6.33 3.59
C ASN A 817 -1.60 -5.99 4.97
N ALA A 818 -2.00 -4.86 5.55
CA ALA A 818 -1.47 -4.42 6.83
C ALA A 818 -2.45 -3.52 7.57
N VAL A 819 -2.40 -3.60 8.89
CA VAL A 819 -3.07 -2.66 9.79
C VAL A 819 -2.11 -2.12 10.83
N CYS A 820 -2.41 -0.95 11.39
CA CYS A 820 -1.68 -0.37 12.50
C CYS A 820 -2.60 0.50 13.36
N ARG A 821 -2.75 0.14 14.64
CA ARG A 821 -3.42 0.99 15.65
C ARG A 821 -2.52 2.17 16.02
N SER A 822 -3.13 3.35 16.21
CA SER A 822 -2.48 4.52 16.80
C SER A 822 -2.02 4.25 18.24
N HIS A 823 -1.09 5.06 18.72
CA HIS A 823 -0.69 5.07 20.12
C HIS A 823 -1.76 5.69 21.03
N ARG A 824 -2.59 6.61 20.53
CA ARG A 824 -3.74 7.16 21.26
C ARG A 824 -4.73 6.08 21.68
N GLY A 825 -5.20 6.15 22.92
CA GLY A 825 -6.09 5.16 23.51
C GLY A 825 -5.43 3.82 23.86
N ARG A 826 -4.12 3.63 23.65
CA ARG A 826 -3.45 2.37 23.98
C ARG A 826 -3.30 2.14 25.49
N PRO A 827 -3.45 0.90 25.99
CA PRO A 827 -3.06 0.58 27.35
C PRO A 827 -1.54 0.73 27.55
N ARG A 828 -1.11 1.13 28.75
CA ARG A 828 0.30 1.31 29.11
C ARG A 828 0.68 0.42 30.29
N PHE A 829 1.88 -0.14 30.26
CA PHE A 829 2.42 -0.88 31.39
C PHE A 829 3.14 0.07 32.36
N ASP A 830 2.63 0.21 33.58
CA ASP A 830 3.29 0.95 34.64
C ASP A 830 4.36 0.06 35.27
N ARG A 831 5.63 0.28 34.90
CA ARG A 831 6.78 -0.46 35.44
C ARG A 831 6.92 -0.35 36.96
N LYS A 832 6.54 0.78 37.56
CA LYS A 832 6.69 0.99 39.02
C LYS A 832 5.60 0.25 39.78
N ALA A 833 4.37 0.28 39.28
CA ALA A 833 3.24 -0.40 39.89
C ALA A 833 3.13 -1.88 39.49
N GLY A 834 3.82 -2.30 38.43
CA GLY A 834 3.79 -3.66 37.91
C GLY A 834 2.44 -4.07 37.31
N LEU A 835 1.64 -3.11 36.84
CA LEU A 835 0.28 -3.33 36.34
C LEU A 835 0.02 -2.61 35.01
N VAL A 836 -0.96 -3.11 34.26
CA VAL A 836 -1.41 -2.48 33.01
C VAL A 836 -2.51 -1.47 33.33
N ARG A 837 -2.38 -0.25 32.80
CA ARG A 837 -3.41 0.78 32.91
C ARG A 837 -4.07 0.97 31.55
N ALA A 838 -5.40 0.90 31.52
CA ALA A 838 -6.18 1.34 30.38
C ALA A 838 -5.97 2.86 30.15
N ALA A 839 -6.04 3.31 28.91
CA ALA A 839 -6.02 4.73 28.60
C ALA A 839 -7.31 5.39 29.13
N PRO A 840 -7.21 6.46 29.94
CA PRO A 840 -8.39 7.16 30.42
C PRO A 840 -9.05 7.95 29.27
N ALA A 841 -10.24 8.48 29.53
CA ALA A 841 -11.04 9.18 28.52
C ALA A 841 -10.30 10.38 27.90
N GLU A 842 -9.54 11.12 28.70
CA GLU A 842 -8.82 12.33 28.24
C GLU A 842 -7.67 12.00 27.27
N GLU A 843 -7.07 10.81 27.41
CA GLU A 843 -6.01 10.31 26.53
C GLU A 843 -6.53 9.47 25.35
N SER A 844 -7.85 9.33 25.24
CA SER A 844 -8.51 8.51 24.24
C SER A 844 -9.23 9.37 23.20
N ALA A 845 -9.58 8.77 22.06
CA ALA A 845 -10.30 9.47 21.01
C ALA A 845 -11.77 9.71 21.40
N ASP A 846 -12.27 10.92 21.10
CA ASP A 846 -13.66 11.34 21.35
C ASP A 846 -14.14 11.17 22.82
N GLY A 847 -13.22 11.15 23.79
CA GLY A 847 -13.53 10.96 25.21
C GLY A 847 -14.00 9.54 25.57
N VAL A 848 -13.83 8.56 24.67
CA VAL A 848 -14.22 7.17 24.91
C VAL A 848 -12.98 6.38 25.38
N PRO A 849 -12.94 5.90 26.64
CA PRO A 849 -11.77 5.20 27.18
C PRO A 849 -11.30 4.05 26.28
N GLY A 850 -10.00 3.99 25.99
CA GLY A 850 -9.39 2.96 25.15
C GLY A 850 -9.62 3.12 23.64
N ALA A 851 -10.40 4.12 23.20
CA ALA A 851 -10.63 4.39 21.79
C ALA A 851 -9.45 5.15 21.15
N GLY A 852 -9.17 4.85 19.89
CA GLY A 852 -8.09 5.45 19.11
C GLY A 852 -8.41 5.49 17.63
N PHE A 853 -7.38 5.38 16.79
CA PHE A 853 -7.52 5.28 15.34
C PHE A 853 -6.76 4.07 14.79
N MET A 854 -7.12 3.66 13.59
CA MET A 854 -6.51 2.53 12.88
C MET A 854 -6.25 2.94 11.45
N VAL A 855 -5.07 2.66 10.94
CA VAL A 855 -4.79 2.73 9.50
C VAL A 855 -4.71 1.34 8.89
N THR A 856 -5.20 1.19 7.66
CA THR A 856 -5.05 -0.03 6.88
C THR A 856 -4.42 0.28 5.52
N ALA A 857 -3.77 -0.72 4.96
CA ALA A 857 -3.17 -0.73 3.64
C ALA A 857 -3.76 -1.91 2.85
N ASP A 858 -4.22 -1.67 1.61
CA ASP A 858 -4.92 -2.68 0.81
C ASP A 858 -4.33 -2.90 -0.59
N ASP A 859 -4.80 -3.97 -1.23
CA ASP A 859 -4.42 -4.35 -2.59
C ASP A 859 -4.96 -3.41 -3.67
N PHE A 860 -5.90 -2.54 -3.32
CA PHE A 860 -6.52 -1.56 -4.21
C PHE A 860 -5.80 -0.21 -4.21
N SER A 861 -4.57 -0.19 -3.70
CA SER A 861 -3.71 0.99 -3.63
C SER A 861 -4.19 2.08 -2.66
N PHE A 862 -5.03 1.72 -1.69
CA PHE A 862 -5.53 2.66 -0.69
C PHE A 862 -4.86 2.50 0.66
N VAL A 863 -4.65 3.67 1.28
CA VAL A 863 -4.47 3.77 2.73
C VAL A 863 -5.80 4.26 3.30
N LYS A 864 -6.33 3.57 4.30
CA LYS A 864 -7.62 3.93 4.93
C LYS A 864 -7.43 4.27 6.40
N LEU A 865 -8.21 5.23 6.91
CA LEU A 865 -8.25 5.61 8.33
C LEU A 865 -9.63 5.26 8.89
N PHE A 866 -9.63 4.59 10.04
CA PHE A 866 -10.81 4.12 10.77
C PHE A 866 -10.80 4.59 12.24
N ASN A 867 -11.98 4.57 12.85
CA ASN A 867 -12.14 4.70 14.29
C ASN A 867 -11.80 3.34 14.94
N TYR A 868 -10.78 3.30 15.80
CA TYR A 868 -10.44 2.09 16.54
C TYR A 868 -11.17 2.03 17.90
N PRO A 869 -11.66 0.86 18.34
CA PRO A 869 -11.71 -0.42 17.61
C PRO A 869 -12.70 -0.42 16.43
N VAL A 870 -12.40 -1.23 15.41
CA VAL A 870 -13.17 -1.35 14.16
C VAL A 870 -14.05 -2.61 14.22
N VAL A 871 -15.25 -2.46 14.77
CA VAL A 871 -16.16 -3.57 15.14
C VAL A 871 -17.50 -3.52 14.39
N ALA A 872 -17.82 -2.41 13.74
CA ALA A 872 -18.97 -2.34 12.84
C ALA A 872 -18.66 -3.13 11.55
N ASP A 873 -19.64 -3.85 11.01
CA ASP A 873 -19.54 -4.49 9.70
C ASP A 873 -19.35 -3.40 8.62
N ASP A 874 -18.48 -3.62 7.64
CA ASP A 874 -18.08 -2.65 6.62
C ASP A 874 -17.90 -1.22 7.19
N ALA A 875 -17.04 -1.10 8.21
CA ALA A 875 -16.96 0.13 8.98
C ALA A 875 -16.59 1.33 8.10
N PRO A 876 -17.23 2.50 8.27
CA PRO A 876 -16.93 3.68 7.48
C PRO A 876 -15.49 4.19 7.72
N TYR A 877 -14.82 4.55 6.62
CA TYR A 877 -13.42 4.99 6.63
C TYR A 877 -13.16 6.21 5.77
N ARG A 878 -12.04 6.90 6.04
CA ARG A 878 -11.45 7.87 5.11
C ARG A 878 -10.43 7.16 4.24
N CYS A 879 -10.43 7.44 2.94
CA CYS A 879 -9.56 6.80 1.97
C CYS A 879 -8.58 7.79 1.35
N TYR A 880 -7.32 7.37 1.23
CA TYR A 880 -6.20 8.13 0.71
C TYR A 880 -5.53 7.37 -0.43
N ARG A 881 -5.20 8.09 -1.50
CA ARG A 881 -4.65 7.54 -2.75
C ARG A 881 -3.24 8.04 -3.01
N GLY A 882 -2.47 7.25 -3.72
CA GLY A 882 -1.26 7.71 -4.39
C GLY A 882 -0.26 6.60 -4.74
N HIS A 883 -0.18 5.55 -3.93
CA HIS A 883 0.42 4.30 -4.39
C HIS A 883 -0.30 3.78 -5.63
N SER A 884 0.36 3.13 -6.58
CA SER A 884 -0.28 2.59 -7.80
C SER A 884 -0.41 1.07 -7.80
N SER A 885 0.25 0.40 -6.87
CA SER A 885 0.17 -1.04 -6.63
C SER A 885 -0.36 -1.34 -5.24
N HIS A 886 -0.27 -2.59 -4.80
CA HIS A 886 -0.67 -3.01 -3.46
C HIS A 886 0.12 -2.24 -2.40
N VAL A 887 -0.59 -1.61 -1.46
CA VAL A 887 0.07 -1.00 -0.31
C VAL A 887 0.42 -2.13 0.65
N MET A 888 1.71 -2.44 0.77
CA MET A 888 2.15 -3.63 1.50
C MET A 888 2.21 -3.42 3.01
N CYS A 889 2.47 -2.19 3.46
CA CYS A 889 2.58 -1.88 4.88
C CYS A 889 2.28 -0.41 5.16
N THR A 890 1.70 -0.14 6.33
CA THR A 890 1.45 1.20 6.85
C THR A 890 1.67 1.25 8.37
N ARG A 891 2.30 2.32 8.90
CA ARG A 891 2.64 2.46 10.32
C ARG A 891 2.49 3.91 10.80
N PHE A 892 1.89 4.10 11.96
CA PHE A 892 2.03 5.35 12.73
C PHE A 892 3.46 5.48 13.26
N LEU A 893 4.01 6.70 13.25
CA LEU A 893 5.24 7.03 13.97
C LEU A 893 4.93 7.22 15.48
N ALA A 894 5.97 7.34 16.31
CA ALA A 894 5.88 7.20 17.76
C ALA A 894 4.92 8.18 18.46
N ASP A 895 4.62 9.33 17.85
CA ASP A 895 3.76 10.40 18.39
C ASP A 895 2.38 10.50 17.71
N ASP A 896 2.06 9.56 16.82
CA ASP A 896 0.87 9.51 15.96
C ASP A 896 0.72 10.67 14.97
N ARG A 897 1.63 11.66 14.92
CA ARG A 897 1.49 12.83 14.04
C ARG A 897 1.72 12.50 12.58
N THR A 898 2.44 11.41 12.31
CA THR A 898 2.82 10.97 10.97
C THR A 898 2.48 9.50 10.78
N VAL A 899 1.99 9.16 9.59
CA VAL A 899 1.85 7.79 9.10
C VAL A 899 2.78 7.61 7.91
N VAL A 900 3.42 6.44 7.81
CA VAL A 900 4.23 6.06 6.65
C VAL A 900 3.61 4.84 6.00
N SER A 901 3.47 4.83 4.67
CA SER A 901 3.09 3.66 3.89
C SER A 901 4.10 3.33 2.81
N VAL A 902 4.17 2.05 2.43
CA VAL A 902 5.06 1.54 1.38
C VAL A 902 4.26 0.75 0.35
N GLY A 903 4.49 1.05 -0.92
CA GLY A 903 3.61 0.60 -2.00
C GLY A 903 4.03 -0.67 -2.71
N GLY A 904 4.95 -1.46 -2.15
CA GLY A 904 5.39 -2.69 -2.80
C GLY A 904 6.07 -2.41 -4.14
N HIS A 905 5.34 -2.61 -5.22
CA HIS A 905 5.85 -2.60 -6.59
C HIS A 905 6.14 -1.21 -7.16
N ASP A 906 5.38 -0.20 -6.74
CA ASP A 906 5.67 1.20 -7.05
C ASP A 906 6.95 1.71 -6.37
N ARG A 907 7.44 0.96 -5.36
CA ARG A 907 8.68 1.17 -4.57
C ARG A 907 8.73 2.48 -3.81
N ALA A 908 7.64 3.22 -3.79
CA ALA A 908 7.57 4.52 -3.16
C ALA A 908 7.27 4.38 -1.67
N ILE A 909 7.71 5.38 -0.92
CA ILE A 909 7.35 5.55 0.49
C ILE A 909 6.56 6.84 0.58
N PHE A 910 5.37 6.77 1.17
CA PHE A 910 4.46 7.89 1.32
C PHE A 910 4.39 8.27 2.79
N GLN A 911 4.63 9.55 3.07
CA GLN A 911 4.53 10.14 4.40
C GLN A 911 3.27 10.99 4.47
N TRP A 912 2.38 10.63 5.38
CA TRP A 912 1.11 11.28 5.62
C TRP A 912 1.16 12.01 6.94
N LYS A 913 0.89 13.32 6.94
CA LYS A 913 0.67 14.06 8.18
C LYS A 913 -0.76 13.83 8.64
N THR A 914 -0.95 13.61 9.94
CA THR A 914 -2.27 13.42 10.56
C THR A 914 -2.78 14.72 11.17
N CYS A 915 -4.10 14.79 11.37
CA CYS A 915 -4.77 15.82 12.15
C CYS A 915 -5.91 15.20 12.94
N GLY A 916 -5.98 15.55 14.23
CA GLY A 916 -6.96 15.04 15.17
C GLY A 916 -6.68 13.61 15.63
N VAL A 917 -5.54 13.02 15.25
CA VAL A 917 -5.10 11.71 15.73
C VAL A 917 -4.33 11.90 17.03
N SER A 918 -3.29 12.73 17.04
CA SER A 918 -2.51 13.03 18.24
C SER A 918 -3.27 13.98 19.17
N LEU A 919 -2.93 13.99 20.47
CA LEU A 919 -3.52 14.94 21.42
C LEU A 919 -3.02 16.36 21.17
N ASP A 920 -1.81 16.49 20.63
CA ASP A 920 -1.16 17.77 20.38
C ASP A 920 -1.54 18.38 19.02
N ASP A 921 -2.40 17.72 18.23
CA ASP A 921 -2.85 18.22 16.94
C ASP A 921 -3.78 19.44 17.06
N ALA A 922 -4.28 19.74 18.27
CA ALA A 922 -5.26 20.81 18.53
C ALA A 922 -4.72 22.24 18.30
N ASP A 923 -3.39 22.42 18.21
CA ASP A 923 -2.77 23.72 17.92
C ASP A 923 -2.61 23.99 16.40
N ASP A 924 -2.86 23.00 15.53
CA ASP A 924 -2.73 23.10 14.06
C ASP A 924 -4.08 23.39 13.33
N ASP A 925 -5.18 23.55 14.07
CA ASP A 925 -6.55 23.67 13.55
C ASP A 925 -6.75 24.85 12.57
N GLU A 926 -5.99 25.94 12.70
CA GLU A 926 -6.07 27.13 11.82
C GLU A 926 -5.47 26.85 10.41
N LEU A 927 -4.37 26.09 10.34
CA LEU A 927 -3.73 25.67 9.08
C LEU A 927 -4.53 24.56 8.37
N VAL A 928 -5.18 23.70 9.15
CA VAL A 928 -6.06 22.65 8.65
C VAL A 928 -7.34 23.24 8.08
N ALA A 929 -7.92 24.28 8.69
CA ALA A 929 -9.08 24.97 8.12
C ALA A 929 -8.79 25.56 6.72
N ASP A 930 -7.63 26.19 6.53
CA ASP A 930 -7.23 26.77 5.23
C ASP A 930 -6.80 25.70 4.21
N GLY A 931 -6.00 24.70 4.60
CA GLY A 931 -5.58 23.60 3.72
C GLY A 931 -6.72 22.67 3.32
N MET A 932 -7.71 22.50 4.20
CA MET A 932 -8.89 21.69 3.98
C MET A 932 -9.99 22.48 3.26
N GLN A 933 -10.13 23.80 3.49
CA GLN A 933 -10.89 24.67 2.61
C GLN A 933 -10.31 24.63 1.21
N TRP A 934 -9.00 24.73 1.01
CA TRP A 934 -8.36 24.57 -0.31
C TRP A 934 -8.63 23.18 -0.93
N ALA A 935 -8.42 22.07 -0.20
CA ALA A 935 -8.68 20.72 -0.73
C ALA A 935 -10.18 20.45 -1.02
N VAL A 936 -11.08 21.08 -0.27
CA VAL A 936 -12.55 20.99 -0.46
C VAL A 936 -13.04 21.97 -1.53
N HIS A 937 -12.46 23.16 -1.69
CA HIS A 937 -12.75 24.12 -2.76
C HIS A 937 -12.19 23.59 -4.09
N ALA A 938 -10.96 23.08 -4.10
CA ALA A 938 -10.36 22.41 -5.26
C ALA A 938 -11.20 21.19 -5.69
N LYS A 939 -11.74 20.40 -4.76
CA LYS A 939 -12.68 19.31 -5.08
C LYS A 939 -14.08 19.79 -5.48
N ARG A 940 -14.64 20.85 -4.88
CA ARG A 940 -15.99 21.35 -5.21
C ARG A 940 -16.03 22.13 -6.52
N GLU A 941 -15.01 22.89 -6.88
CA GLU A 941 -14.96 23.65 -8.13
C GLU A 941 -14.42 22.82 -9.31
N ALA A 942 -13.48 21.89 -9.09
CA ALA A 942 -12.97 21.02 -10.16
C ALA A 942 -13.91 19.84 -10.51
N VAL A 943 -14.64 19.27 -9.55
CA VAL A 943 -15.60 18.17 -9.82
C VAL A 943 -16.94 18.69 -10.33
N ALA A 944 -17.37 19.89 -9.94
CA ALA A 944 -18.68 20.43 -10.37
C ALA A 944 -18.65 21.15 -11.74
N SER A 945 -17.49 21.60 -12.24
CA SER A 945 -17.43 22.44 -13.44
C SER A 945 -16.76 21.83 -14.69
N LEU A 946 -16.06 20.69 -14.58
CA LEU A 946 -15.25 20.13 -15.69
C LEU A 946 -15.55 18.68 -16.08
N MET A 947 -16.51 18.01 -15.44
CA MET A 947 -17.08 16.79 -16.02
C MET A 947 -18.00 17.18 -17.18
N PRO A 948 -17.89 16.60 -18.40
CA PRO A 948 -19.03 16.60 -19.30
C PRO A 948 -20.19 16.03 -18.51
N LYS A 949 -21.31 16.76 -18.39
CA LYS A 949 -22.53 16.26 -17.73
C LYS A 949 -22.76 14.84 -18.26
N PRO A 950 -22.66 13.80 -17.43
CA PRO A 950 -22.99 12.47 -17.88
C PRO A 950 -24.47 12.51 -18.25
N LEU A 951 -24.82 11.95 -19.41
CA LEU A 951 -26.17 11.46 -19.59
C LEU A 951 -26.37 10.40 -18.48
N ALA A 952 -27.20 10.74 -17.50
CA ALA A 952 -27.40 10.12 -16.18
C ALA A 952 -26.47 10.63 -15.05
N GLN A 953 -27.07 11.31 -14.06
CA GLN A 953 -26.46 11.58 -12.76
C GLN A 953 -26.25 10.25 -12.02
N TRP A 954 -25.05 10.05 -11.47
CA TRP A 954 -24.72 8.92 -10.61
C TRP A 954 -24.78 9.38 -9.15
N GLY A 955 -25.63 8.74 -8.34
CA GLY A 955 -25.81 9.00 -6.91
C GLY A 955 -25.07 7.98 -6.04
N PRO A 956 -25.15 8.09 -4.70
CA PRO A 956 -24.68 7.06 -3.78
C PRO A 956 -25.38 5.71 -4.06
N LEU A 957 -24.83 4.62 -3.53
CA LEU A 957 -25.46 3.29 -3.51
C LEU A 957 -26.96 3.45 -3.19
N ASP A 958 -27.83 2.72 -3.89
CA ASP A 958 -29.23 2.71 -3.51
C ASP A 958 -29.39 2.23 -2.06
N ALA A 959 -30.58 2.42 -1.48
CA ALA A 959 -30.85 2.08 -0.07
C ALA A 959 -30.64 0.59 0.29
N THR A 960 -30.21 -0.25 -0.66
CA THR A 960 -29.91 -1.66 -0.46
C THR A 960 -28.42 -2.01 -0.54
N GLY A 961 -27.54 -1.06 -0.88
CA GLY A 961 -26.08 -1.23 -0.80
C GLY A 961 -25.45 -2.21 -1.80
N LYS A 962 -26.21 -2.75 -2.77
CA LYS A 962 -25.78 -3.95 -3.53
C LYS A 962 -25.52 -3.78 -5.04
N ASN A 963 -25.77 -2.62 -5.66
CA ASN A 963 -25.47 -2.43 -7.09
C ASN A 963 -24.94 -1.02 -7.42
N PHE A 964 -23.95 -0.98 -8.33
CA PHE A 964 -23.42 0.24 -8.95
C PHE A 964 -24.07 0.42 -10.33
N GLY A 965 -24.83 1.50 -10.53
CA GLY A 965 -25.52 1.76 -11.81
C GLY A 965 -26.24 3.11 -11.81
N PRO A 966 -26.60 3.65 -12.99
CA PRO A 966 -27.26 4.94 -13.10
C PRO A 966 -28.62 4.93 -12.39
N LEU A 967 -28.99 6.04 -11.75
CA LEU A 967 -30.38 6.30 -11.34
C LEU A 967 -31.23 6.31 -12.62
N GLY A 968 -31.91 5.20 -12.91
CA GLY A 968 -33.00 5.20 -13.86
C GLY A 968 -34.07 6.16 -13.33
N ASP A 969 -34.54 7.07 -14.19
CA ASP A 969 -35.71 7.91 -13.93
C ASP A 969 -36.79 7.07 -13.23
N VAL A 970 -37.03 7.35 -11.94
CA VAL A 970 -38.19 6.83 -11.20
C VAL A 970 -39.40 7.57 -11.78
N GLY A 971 -39.85 7.10 -12.93
CA GLY A 971 -40.81 7.84 -13.74
C GLY A 971 -41.06 7.24 -15.13
N LYS A 972 -41.07 5.91 -15.27
CA LYS A 972 -41.79 5.20 -16.34
C LYS A 972 -41.94 3.72 -15.96
N GLU A 973 -43.17 3.24 -16.06
CA GLU A 973 -43.63 1.91 -15.70
C GLU A 973 -42.75 0.79 -16.24
N MET A 974 -42.56 -0.26 -15.43
CA MET A 974 -41.96 -1.53 -15.86
C MET A 974 -42.70 -2.09 -17.09
N PRO A 975 -42.00 -2.60 -18.12
CA PRO A 975 -42.61 -3.55 -19.03
C PRO A 975 -42.85 -4.85 -18.26
N ARG A 976 -44.12 -5.23 -18.10
CA ARG A 976 -44.52 -6.54 -17.59
C ARG A 976 -43.81 -7.63 -18.37
N ALA A 977 -43.24 -8.59 -17.63
CA ALA A 977 -42.71 -9.83 -18.16
C ALA A 977 -43.74 -10.48 -19.10
N ARG A 978 -43.32 -10.71 -20.34
CA ARG A 978 -44.08 -11.45 -21.34
C ARG A 978 -43.99 -12.92 -20.97
N VAL A 979 -45.01 -13.40 -20.27
CA VAL A 979 -45.36 -14.83 -20.23
C VAL A 979 -45.74 -15.24 -21.64
N GLU A 980 -45.09 -16.28 -22.15
CA GLU A 980 -45.54 -16.99 -23.33
C GLU A 980 -46.94 -17.57 -23.08
N ALA A 981 -47.94 -17.00 -23.73
CA ALA A 981 -49.20 -17.66 -24.02
C ALA A 981 -49.71 -17.12 -25.36
N GLY A 982 -49.93 -18.03 -26.31
CA GLY A 982 -50.35 -17.71 -27.67
C GLY A 982 -51.76 -17.11 -27.76
N GLY A 983 -52.06 -16.51 -28.92
CA GLY A 983 -53.44 -16.26 -29.35
C GLY A 983 -53.74 -14.85 -29.84
N ALA A 984 -53.79 -14.71 -31.18
CA ALA A 984 -54.81 -14.03 -31.98
C ALA A 984 -55.31 -12.58 -31.66
N LYS A 985 -55.20 -11.73 -32.71
CA LYS A 985 -56.15 -10.73 -33.24
C LYS A 985 -56.41 -9.39 -32.48
N GLY A 986 -56.15 -8.28 -33.20
CA GLY A 986 -57.16 -7.23 -33.45
C GLY A 986 -56.99 -5.85 -32.79
N GLY A 987 -56.92 -4.79 -33.63
CA GLY A 987 -57.77 -3.59 -33.46
C GLY A 987 -57.24 -2.34 -32.70
N ALA A 988 -56.85 -1.33 -33.48
CA ALA A 988 -57.39 0.05 -33.47
C ALA A 988 -57.23 1.02 -32.26
N THR A 989 -56.59 2.17 -32.58
CA THR A 989 -57.06 3.58 -32.42
C THR A 989 -57.11 4.33 -31.07
N THR A 990 -56.38 5.47 -31.07
CA THR A 990 -56.76 6.88 -30.72
C THR A 990 -56.89 7.41 -29.28
N THR A 991 -56.24 8.58 -29.10
CA THR A 991 -56.61 9.80 -28.31
C THR A 991 -56.67 9.67 -26.78
N GLY A 992 -56.31 10.65 -25.95
CA GLY A 992 -55.87 12.03 -26.10
C GLY A 992 -56.02 12.75 -24.73
N ASN A 993 -55.19 13.78 -24.52
CA ASN A 993 -55.43 15.01 -23.76
C ASN A 993 -55.74 15.05 -22.23
N LEU A 994 -54.89 15.87 -21.56
CA LEU A 994 -55.21 17.00 -20.68
C LEU A 994 -55.85 16.75 -19.29
N SER A 995 -55.08 17.05 -18.22
CA SER A 995 -55.16 18.34 -17.47
C SER A 995 -55.03 18.23 -15.94
N ARG A 996 -54.20 19.15 -15.41
CA ARG A 996 -54.33 19.99 -14.18
C ARG A 996 -54.70 19.40 -12.81
N GLY A 997 -53.89 19.81 -11.81
CA GLY A 997 -54.30 20.08 -10.42
C GLY A 997 -53.16 19.80 -9.43
N LYS A 998 -52.30 20.78 -9.08
CA LYS A 998 -52.35 21.73 -7.94
C LYS A 998 -52.31 21.09 -6.52
N SER A 999 -51.31 21.57 -5.76
CA SER A 999 -51.28 21.80 -4.28
C SER A 999 -51.22 20.55 -3.38
N LEU A 1000 -50.63 20.47 -2.18
CA LEU A 1000 -50.09 21.35 -1.12
C LEU A 1000 -49.05 20.47 -0.35
N LEU A 1001 -47.87 20.97 0.05
CA LEU A 1001 -47.48 21.41 1.41
C LEU A 1001 -47.46 20.34 2.54
N SER A 1002 -46.30 20.34 3.22
CA SER A 1002 -45.94 19.92 4.59
C SER A 1002 -46.00 18.45 5.00
N SER A 1003 -44.83 17.85 5.23
CA SER A 1003 -44.19 17.73 6.57
C SER A 1003 -42.76 17.25 6.40
#